data_AF-A0A3D3A4S2-F1
#
_entry.id   AF-A0A3D3A4S2-F1
#
_cell.length_a   1.000
_cell.length_b   1.000
_cell.length_c   1.000
_cell.angle_alpha   90.00
_cell.angle_beta   90.00
_cell.angle_gamma   90.00
#
_symmetry.space_group_name_H-M   'P 1'
#
loop_
_entity.id
_entity.type
_entity.pdbx_description
1 polymer ?
#
loop_
_entity_poly.entity_id
_entity_poly.type
_entity_poly.pdbx_seq_one_letter_code
_entity_poly.pdbx_strand_id
1 'polypeptide(L)'
;MMRWNLLTLGLLLTSMSFGQNGSGPGTLQALDPALPNHPTHFELSDFGLQGTGEASHTSVGTPHWYSAAPGPRSAILNLEFGPLFPEEAKPAVERAADIWSQSIETVIPVNIMAIWDSLPPNILGQAGPYEVVHDFDGAQEANRQYPIALANQMAGEDLNPEAPDMVVKIAEDALWYLELDGQVPDTLYDLVTVALHEMCHGLGFLGSANHNGNSGFLGFQGIPFIFDQFVEESDQTSVLDYISGTVTLGNVLESDALYWGGENGGDALEFGRPRLYAPTNWAPGASFSHLRENSYPNGDVNSLMTPFINTAESIHTPGAITLGMMQDMGWSLPPVLCSLLDVVTLTQTPCNPLTNTYTQVLQVTYENAPETGNLTVNGVAFPITGSPQTVSLTNLTSDGAPVDVDVSFSENLDCSLSAPALFTAPESCCVLLRLAEVNPEAKTVTIRNVADCEGGLSGQVIKSGGTQAFLTDLLPPGVTLAADATLTISWPDWPNNAAGGDLTLHDQVGAYDDYVQWGTPGNVGQVLANIYNLWTPNTFLEGLPPYTYEGDPYANPAEQGVEYWSALPFPCAVLSMTAGATSGCNPVGNVFTQELIVEFQSPPPAGDVILVNDSMVAYDGANPWNVVLTLPASGTAVDLTVTVMGEPTCTGALAGEVLAPEECGCPTDLNNGGFVDVTDLLLFLTDYGCMSGCTADFNGDDIVNVNDLLIFLTSYGDSCN
;
A
#
# COMPACT_ATOMS: atom_id res chain seq x y z
N MET A 1 -50.75 22.44 47.82
CA MET A 1 -51.48 22.56 49.11
C MET A 1 -52.78 21.74 49.00
N MET A 2 -53.11 20.93 50.02
CA MET A 2 -54.26 20.01 50.19
C MET A 2 -54.30 18.70 49.37
N ARG A 3 -53.94 17.60 50.08
CA ARG A 3 -54.12 16.18 49.71
C ARG A 3 -55.50 15.66 50.12
N TRP A 4 -56.13 14.82 49.30
CA TRP A 4 -57.18 13.87 49.71
C TRP A 4 -56.95 12.49 49.05
N ASN A 5 -56.90 11.45 49.88
CA ASN A 5 -56.79 10.03 49.53
C ASN A 5 -58.16 9.41 49.19
N LEU A 6 -58.23 8.42 48.26
CA LEU A 6 -58.81 7.06 48.41
C LEU A 6 -59.28 6.39 47.08
N LEU A 7 -58.52 5.38 46.63
CA LEU A 7 -58.91 4.00 46.22
C LEU A 7 -60.35 3.67 45.74
N THR A 8 -60.53 3.12 44.52
CA THR A 8 -60.92 1.71 44.19
C THR A 8 -61.67 1.50 42.84
N LEU A 9 -61.18 0.52 42.05
CA LEU A 9 -61.82 -0.50 41.17
C LEU A 9 -62.94 -0.17 40.14
N GLY A 10 -62.73 -0.61 38.87
CA GLY A 10 -63.62 -1.58 38.20
C GLY A 10 -64.29 -1.25 36.84
N LEU A 11 -63.66 -1.67 35.73
CA LEU A 11 -64.19 -2.43 34.56
C LEU A 11 -65.61 -2.16 33.98
N LEU A 12 -65.68 -1.72 32.69
CA LEU A 12 -66.30 -2.40 31.51
C LEU A 12 -66.94 -1.45 30.44
N LEU A 13 -66.34 -1.49 29.24
CA LEU A 13 -66.89 -1.61 27.88
C LEU A 13 -67.91 -0.59 27.27
N THR A 14 -67.45 -0.05 26.13
CA THR A 14 -68.10 0.09 24.79
C THR A 14 -68.92 1.33 24.41
N SER A 15 -68.24 2.19 23.62
CA SER A 15 -68.47 2.50 22.19
C SER A 15 -69.45 3.63 21.75
N MET A 16 -68.82 4.57 21.04
CA MET A 16 -69.27 5.38 19.88
C MET A 16 -70.02 6.70 20.13
N SER A 17 -69.20 7.76 20.17
CA SER A 17 -69.18 8.95 19.30
C SER A 17 -70.50 9.67 18.97
N PHE A 18 -70.60 10.96 19.30
CA PHE A 18 -70.64 12.07 18.34
C PHE A 18 -70.59 13.42 19.06
N GLY A 19 -69.60 14.25 18.68
CA GLY A 19 -69.85 15.63 18.29
C GLY A 19 -70.01 16.67 19.38
N GLN A 20 -68.89 17.32 19.67
CA GLN A 20 -68.68 18.66 20.23
C GLN A 20 -69.83 19.67 20.01
N ASN A 21 -70.02 20.58 20.97
CA ASN A 21 -69.56 21.97 20.83
C ASN A 21 -70.03 22.88 21.96
N GLY A 22 -69.16 23.83 22.33
CA GLY A 22 -69.66 25.09 22.88
C GLY A 22 -68.68 26.03 23.56
N SER A 23 -67.54 26.36 22.95
CA SER A 23 -66.89 27.67 23.17
C SER A 23 -67.68 28.75 22.42
N GLY A 24 -68.25 29.72 23.14
CA GLY A 24 -69.06 30.82 22.56
C GLY A 24 -69.49 31.90 23.57
N PRO A 25 -69.99 33.06 23.13
CA PRO A 25 -70.14 34.27 23.96
C PRO A 25 -71.29 34.19 24.99
N GLY A 26 -71.16 35.00 26.06
CA GLY A 26 -71.83 34.86 27.37
C GLY A 26 -73.36 34.92 27.48
N THR A 27 -74.15 34.93 26.39
CA THR A 27 -75.61 34.77 26.48
C THR A 27 -76.07 33.31 26.54
N LEU A 28 -75.17 32.34 26.36
CA LEU A 28 -75.44 30.89 26.44
C LEU A 28 -74.98 30.23 27.74
N GLN A 29 -74.28 30.94 28.62
CA GLN A 29 -73.82 30.44 29.93
C GLN A 29 -74.90 30.49 31.03
N ALA A 30 -76.11 30.97 30.76
CA ALA A 30 -77.12 31.25 31.77
C ALA A 30 -78.10 30.09 32.08
N LEU A 31 -77.82 28.85 31.66
CA LEU A 31 -78.65 27.69 32.01
C LEU A 31 -77.82 26.58 32.69
N ASP A 32 -78.03 26.56 34.00
CA ASP A 32 -77.86 25.48 34.98
C ASP A 32 -76.45 25.21 35.58
N PRO A 33 -76.30 25.33 36.92
CA PRO A 33 -75.03 25.24 37.63
C PRO A 33 -74.91 23.93 38.44
N ALA A 34 -74.09 22.98 37.98
CA ALA A 34 -73.50 21.96 38.84
C ALA A 34 -72.48 21.12 38.05
N LEU A 35 -71.17 21.30 38.28
CA LEU A 35 -70.21 20.27 38.70
C LEU A 35 -68.74 20.73 38.53
N PRO A 36 -67.81 20.25 39.40
CA PRO A 36 -66.47 20.80 39.63
C PRO A 36 -65.33 20.13 38.83
N ASN A 37 -64.24 20.89 38.62
CA ASN A 37 -62.84 20.53 38.28
C ASN A 37 -62.57 19.30 37.40
N HIS A 38 -62.14 19.54 36.14
CA HIS A 38 -61.60 18.54 35.19
C HIS A 38 -60.05 18.50 35.21
N PRO A 39 -59.42 17.38 34.80
CA PRO A 39 -57.98 17.12 34.96
C PRO A 39 -57.11 17.88 33.94
N THR A 40 -55.86 18.11 34.31
CA THR A 40 -54.77 18.76 33.54
C THR A 40 -54.05 17.83 32.55
N HIS A 41 -54.58 16.62 32.29
CA HIS A 41 -53.89 15.61 31.47
C HIS A 41 -54.10 15.84 29.97
N PHE A 42 -53.00 15.90 29.22
CA PHE A 42 -52.98 15.91 27.76
C PHE A 42 -53.31 14.49 27.26
N GLU A 43 -54.54 14.23 26.83
CA GLU A 43 -54.89 12.90 26.28
C GLU A 43 -54.34 12.74 24.86
N LEU A 44 -53.38 11.82 24.73
CA LEU A 44 -52.63 11.51 23.52
C LEU A 44 -53.42 10.78 22.43
N SER A 45 -54.74 10.63 22.55
CA SER A 45 -55.50 9.52 21.92
C SER A 45 -55.47 9.40 20.39
N ASP A 46 -54.93 10.36 19.64
CA ASP A 46 -54.87 10.36 18.18
C ASP A 46 -53.45 10.59 17.58
N PHE A 47 -52.37 10.52 18.38
CA PHE A 47 -50.99 10.82 17.93
C PHE A 47 -50.12 9.56 17.86
N GLY A 48 -49.25 9.40 16.85
CA GLY A 48 -48.31 8.27 16.83
C GLY A 48 -47.71 7.94 15.47
N LEU A 49 -46.53 7.33 15.49
CA LEU A 49 -45.79 6.93 14.29
C LEU A 49 -46.55 5.85 13.50
N GLN A 50 -46.75 6.10 12.21
CA GLN A 50 -47.53 5.24 11.33
C GLN A 50 -46.65 4.26 10.54
N GLY A 51 -46.97 2.97 10.62
CA GLY A 51 -46.34 1.94 9.79
C GLY A 51 -46.96 1.91 8.39
N THR A 52 -46.14 1.99 7.34
CA THR A 52 -46.63 1.97 5.95
C THR A 52 -46.96 0.54 5.46
N GLY A 53 -46.18 -0.44 5.93
CA GLY A 53 -46.27 -1.85 5.52
C GLY A 53 -45.50 -2.17 4.23
N GLU A 54 -44.87 -1.16 3.64
CA GLU A 54 -43.95 -1.30 2.51
C GLU A 54 -42.52 -1.49 3.01
N ALA A 55 -41.67 -2.19 2.27
CA ALA A 55 -40.27 -2.41 2.64
C ALA A 55 -39.35 -1.36 1.99
N SER A 56 -38.48 -0.71 2.77
CA SER A 56 -37.55 0.30 2.24
C SER A 56 -36.10 -0.17 2.10
N HIS A 57 -35.63 -1.08 2.98
CA HIS A 57 -34.23 -1.53 3.07
C HIS A 57 -33.24 -0.38 3.31
N THR A 58 -33.64 0.60 4.12
CA THR A 58 -32.82 1.75 4.50
C THR A 58 -32.32 1.59 5.93
N SER A 59 -31.07 2.02 6.16
CA SER A 59 -30.49 2.03 7.50
C SER A 59 -29.66 3.28 7.72
N VAL A 60 -29.97 4.01 8.79
CA VAL A 60 -29.19 5.12 9.31
C VAL A 60 -28.68 4.72 10.68
N GLY A 61 -27.35 4.56 10.78
CA GLY A 61 -26.70 4.14 12.02
C GLY A 61 -26.75 5.20 13.12
N THR A 62 -26.14 4.88 14.26
CA THR A 62 -26.02 5.83 15.35
C THR A 62 -25.17 7.04 15.01
N PRO A 63 -25.40 8.18 15.70
CA PRO A 63 -24.51 9.33 15.61
C PRO A 63 -23.05 8.93 15.86
N HIS A 64 -22.11 9.59 15.19
CA HIS A 64 -20.69 9.29 15.32
C HIS A 64 -20.15 9.48 16.76
N TRP A 65 -20.81 10.31 17.56
CA TRP A 65 -20.47 10.58 18.96
C TRP A 65 -21.11 9.58 19.95
N TYR A 66 -22.00 8.69 19.48
CA TYR A 66 -22.66 7.72 20.34
C TYR A 66 -21.68 6.62 20.80
N SER A 67 -21.68 6.31 22.09
CA SER A 67 -20.93 5.19 22.66
C SER A 67 -21.86 4.17 23.33
N ALA A 68 -21.81 2.92 22.85
CA ALA A 68 -22.48 1.79 23.46
C ALA A 68 -21.80 1.32 24.76
N ALA A 69 -20.55 1.74 25.00
CA ALA A 69 -19.82 1.33 26.19
C ALA A 69 -20.43 1.98 27.45
N PRO A 70 -20.44 1.27 28.59
CA PRO A 70 -20.83 1.86 29.86
C PRO A 70 -19.93 3.07 30.18
N GLY A 71 -20.55 4.19 30.53
CA GLY A 71 -19.84 5.42 30.81
C GLY A 71 -20.77 6.53 31.32
N PRO A 72 -20.23 7.70 31.70
CA PRO A 72 -21.04 8.85 32.02
C PRO A 72 -21.90 9.26 30.81
N ARG A 73 -23.11 9.72 31.09
CA ARG A 73 -24.08 10.25 30.11
C ARG A 73 -24.32 11.73 30.40
N SER A 74 -24.60 12.52 29.35
CA SER A 74 -24.87 13.95 29.47
C SER A 74 -26.25 14.21 30.07
N ALA A 75 -27.17 13.26 29.96
CA ALA A 75 -28.48 13.27 30.58
C ALA A 75 -28.77 12.03 31.43
N ILE A 76 -29.68 12.20 32.40
CA ILE A 76 -30.14 11.20 33.35
C ILE A 76 -31.57 10.84 32.97
N LEU A 77 -31.73 9.74 32.22
CA LEU A 77 -33.04 9.23 31.84
C LEU A 77 -33.37 7.98 32.65
N ASN A 78 -34.44 8.03 33.43
CA ASN A 78 -34.91 6.91 34.23
C ASN A 78 -36.06 6.23 33.48
N LEU A 79 -35.82 5.01 33.01
CA LEU A 79 -36.82 4.22 32.28
C LEU A 79 -37.54 3.25 33.22
N GLU A 80 -38.86 3.35 33.28
CA GLU A 80 -39.74 2.41 33.97
C GLU A 80 -40.61 1.68 32.94
N PHE A 81 -40.66 0.35 33.03
CA PHE A 81 -41.48 -0.48 32.16
C PHE A 81 -42.78 -0.89 32.84
N GLY A 82 -43.89 -0.73 32.13
CA GLY A 82 -45.20 -1.21 32.54
C GLY A 82 -45.22 -2.74 32.71
N PRO A 83 -46.18 -3.27 33.49
CA PRO A 83 -46.18 -4.68 33.90
C PRO A 83 -46.39 -5.68 32.75
N LEU A 84 -46.84 -5.21 31.57
CA LEU A 84 -47.07 -6.03 30.38
C LEU A 84 -45.93 -5.92 29.36
N PHE A 85 -44.89 -5.14 29.63
CA PHE A 85 -43.79 -4.92 28.69
C PHE A 85 -42.94 -6.20 28.52
N PRO A 86 -42.79 -6.75 27.30
CA PRO A 86 -42.00 -7.96 27.07
C PRO A 86 -40.52 -7.77 27.41
N GLU A 87 -39.90 -8.74 28.09
CA GLU A 87 -38.49 -8.65 28.49
C GLU A 87 -37.54 -8.57 27.28
N GLU A 88 -37.86 -9.30 26.21
CA GLU A 88 -37.11 -9.31 24.95
C GLU A 88 -37.13 -7.96 24.21
N ALA A 89 -38.12 -7.11 24.47
CA ALA A 89 -38.28 -5.82 23.81
C ALA A 89 -37.61 -4.67 24.56
N LYS A 90 -37.33 -4.84 25.87
CA LYS A 90 -36.72 -3.79 26.70
C LYS A 90 -35.38 -3.28 26.19
N PRO A 91 -34.44 -4.13 25.71
CA PRO A 91 -33.14 -3.66 25.23
C PRO A 91 -33.24 -2.63 24.09
N ALA A 92 -34.24 -2.76 23.21
CA ALA A 92 -34.45 -1.81 22.13
C ALA A 92 -34.92 -0.43 22.63
N VAL A 93 -35.78 -0.40 23.65
CA VAL A 93 -36.23 0.85 24.28
C VAL A 93 -35.13 1.47 25.13
N GLU A 94 -34.36 0.65 25.86
CA GLU A 94 -33.16 1.08 26.58
C GLU A 94 -32.12 1.68 25.63
N ARG A 95 -31.96 1.11 24.43
CA ARG A 95 -31.09 1.66 23.37
C ARG A 95 -31.53 3.04 22.92
N ALA A 96 -32.84 3.25 22.72
CA ALA A 96 -33.39 4.56 22.38
C ALA A 96 -33.17 5.60 23.51
N ALA A 97 -33.40 5.21 24.76
CA ALA A 97 -33.12 6.05 25.92
C ALA A 97 -31.62 6.37 26.02
N ASP A 98 -30.74 5.40 25.77
CA ASP A 98 -29.29 5.61 25.82
C ASP A 98 -28.80 6.59 24.74
N ILE A 99 -29.39 6.56 23.53
CA ILE A 99 -29.13 7.56 22.49
C ILE A 99 -29.54 8.96 22.98
N TRP A 100 -30.77 9.12 23.49
CA TRP A 100 -31.21 10.42 24.03
C TRP A 100 -30.35 10.88 25.21
N SER A 101 -29.91 9.97 26.08
CA SER A 101 -29.04 10.29 27.23
C SER A 101 -27.68 10.89 26.85
N GLN A 102 -27.27 10.71 25.58
CA GLN A 102 -26.05 11.26 24.98
C GLN A 102 -26.35 12.39 23.98
N SER A 103 -27.62 12.64 23.69
CA SER A 103 -28.07 13.65 22.72
C SER A 103 -28.38 14.99 23.38
N ILE A 104 -28.82 14.97 24.65
CA ILE A 104 -29.21 16.15 25.43
C ILE A 104 -28.47 16.20 26.76
N GLU A 105 -28.46 17.37 27.40
CA GLU A 105 -28.00 17.56 28.77
C GLU A 105 -29.18 17.71 29.74
N THR A 106 -29.11 17.03 30.88
CA THR A 106 -30.08 17.21 31.96
C THR A 106 -29.39 17.31 33.30
N VAL A 107 -29.86 18.20 34.15
CA VAL A 107 -29.49 18.27 35.57
C VAL A 107 -30.58 17.73 36.48
N ILE A 108 -31.83 17.73 36.03
CA ILE A 108 -32.96 17.07 36.69
C ILE A 108 -33.25 15.75 35.93
N PRO A 109 -33.40 14.59 36.61
CA PRO A 109 -33.71 13.35 35.93
C PRO A 109 -35.01 13.44 35.14
N VAL A 110 -35.04 12.83 33.95
CA VAL A 110 -36.26 12.68 33.14
C VAL A 110 -36.80 11.26 33.33
N ASN A 111 -38.00 11.13 33.87
CA ASN A 111 -38.64 9.86 34.18
C ASN A 111 -39.57 9.45 33.03
N ILE A 112 -39.31 8.30 32.43
CA ILE A 112 -39.99 7.78 31.24
C ILE A 112 -40.77 6.53 31.61
N MET A 113 -42.08 6.52 31.37
CA MET A 113 -42.92 5.33 31.52
C MET A 113 -43.16 4.68 30.15
N ALA A 114 -42.60 3.50 29.92
CA ALA A 114 -42.80 2.71 28.70
C ALA A 114 -43.91 1.66 28.91
N ILE A 115 -44.93 1.67 28.06
CA ILE A 115 -46.11 0.82 28.15
C ILE A 115 -46.25 0.01 26.85
N TRP A 116 -46.52 -1.28 27.00
CA TRP A 116 -46.87 -2.17 25.89
C TRP A 116 -48.40 -2.32 25.88
N ASP A 117 -49.06 -1.84 24.85
CA ASP A 117 -50.53 -1.74 24.81
C ASP A 117 -51.06 -1.87 23.37
N SER A 118 -52.36 -2.14 23.24
CA SER A 118 -53.04 -2.13 21.95
C SER A 118 -53.25 -0.69 21.47
N LEU A 119 -52.79 -0.40 20.25
CA LEU A 119 -52.93 0.90 19.60
C LEU A 119 -53.87 0.79 18.38
N PRO A 120 -54.42 1.91 17.88
CA PRO A 120 -55.20 1.90 16.66
C PRO A 120 -54.44 1.26 15.48
N PRO A 121 -55.13 0.67 14.49
CA PRO A 121 -54.48 0.04 13.35
C PRO A 121 -53.46 0.96 12.67
N ASN A 122 -52.31 0.40 12.30
CA ASN A 122 -51.16 1.06 11.69
C ASN A 122 -50.40 2.07 12.58
N ILE A 123 -50.81 2.29 13.83
CA ILE A 123 -50.03 3.07 14.80
C ILE A 123 -49.07 2.13 15.52
N LEU A 124 -47.77 2.38 15.39
CA LEU A 124 -46.70 1.56 15.95
C LEU A 124 -46.28 2.02 17.34
N GLY A 125 -46.33 3.33 17.56
CA GLY A 125 -46.00 3.97 18.83
C GLY A 125 -46.87 5.20 19.05
N GLN A 126 -46.97 5.63 20.30
CA GLN A 126 -47.62 6.87 20.70
C GLN A 126 -46.97 7.38 21.98
N ALA A 127 -46.48 8.60 21.95
CA ALA A 127 -45.91 9.24 23.12
C ALA A 127 -46.20 10.73 23.19
N GLY A 128 -45.98 11.25 24.38
CA GLY A 128 -45.93 12.68 24.62
C GLY A 128 -45.61 12.97 26.08
N PRO A 129 -45.45 14.26 26.41
CA PRO A 129 -45.21 14.66 27.78
C PRO A 129 -46.43 14.29 28.64
N TYR A 130 -46.18 13.88 29.88
CA TYR A 130 -47.26 13.52 30.80
C TYR A 130 -48.17 14.73 31.09
N GLU A 131 -47.55 15.91 31.15
CA GLU A 131 -48.24 17.18 31.22
C GLU A 131 -47.43 18.30 30.55
N VAL A 132 -48.11 19.41 30.31
CA VAL A 132 -47.48 20.66 29.88
C VAL A 132 -47.77 21.75 30.89
N VAL A 133 -46.79 22.61 31.14
CA VAL A 133 -46.88 23.71 32.10
C VAL A 133 -46.46 25.02 31.44
N HIS A 134 -47.01 26.14 31.91
CA HIS A 134 -46.71 27.47 31.38
C HIS A 134 -46.50 28.46 32.52
N ASP A 135 -45.77 29.55 32.24
CA ASP A 135 -45.53 30.67 33.16
C ASP A 135 -45.00 30.25 34.56
N PHE A 136 -44.19 29.19 34.61
CA PHE A 136 -43.44 28.77 35.79
C PHE A 136 -42.16 29.61 35.97
N ASP A 137 -41.56 29.58 37.16
CA ASP A 137 -40.30 30.30 37.40
C ASP A 137 -39.16 29.67 36.59
N GLY A 138 -38.49 30.46 35.76
CA GLY A 138 -37.49 29.98 34.79
C GLY A 138 -37.99 29.76 33.36
N ALA A 139 -39.30 29.88 33.10
CA ALA A 139 -39.83 29.84 31.73
C ALA A 139 -39.22 30.96 30.87
N GLN A 140 -38.68 30.61 29.70
CA GLN A 140 -37.98 31.55 28.82
C GLN A 140 -38.95 32.44 28.03
N GLU A 141 -40.06 31.87 27.58
CA GLU A 141 -41.14 32.55 26.86
C GLU A 141 -42.44 32.53 27.65
N ALA A 142 -43.06 33.71 27.81
CA ALA A 142 -44.34 33.87 28.50
C ALA A 142 -45.51 33.40 27.62
N ASN A 143 -46.58 32.90 28.23
CA ASN A 143 -47.74 32.33 27.55
C ASN A 143 -47.37 31.24 26.53
N ARG A 144 -46.38 30.40 26.87
CA ARG A 144 -46.02 29.18 26.14
C ARG A 144 -46.07 28.00 27.09
N GLN A 145 -46.63 26.90 26.59
CA GLN A 145 -46.64 25.62 27.28
C GLN A 145 -45.39 24.81 26.92
N TYR A 146 -44.71 24.32 27.94
CA TYR A 146 -43.52 23.48 27.85
C TYR A 146 -43.86 22.07 28.30
N PRO A 147 -43.30 21.02 27.67
CA PRO A 147 -43.36 19.67 28.21
C PRO A 147 -42.70 19.64 29.59
N ILE A 148 -43.29 18.90 30.54
CA ILE A 148 -42.82 18.88 31.93
C ILE A 148 -41.33 18.55 32.07
N ALA A 149 -40.80 17.64 31.23
CA ALA A 149 -39.38 17.28 31.21
C ALA A 149 -38.46 18.50 30.97
N LEU A 150 -38.82 19.37 30.02
CA LEU A 150 -38.06 20.59 29.70
C LEU A 150 -38.28 21.67 30.76
N ALA A 151 -39.53 21.82 31.22
CA ALA A 151 -39.87 22.75 32.28
C ALA A 151 -39.08 22.47 33.56
N ASN A 152 -38.90 21.19 33.91
CA ASN A 152 -38.08 20.76 35.05
C ASN A 152 -36.62 21.22 34.92
N GLN A 153 -36.02 21.10 33.72
CA GLN A 153 -34.66 21.60 33.48
C GLN A 153 -34.57 23.12 33.64
N MET A 154 -35.56 23.85 33.10
CA MET A 154 -35.59 25.32 33.15
C MET A 154 -35.85 25.85 34.57
N ALA A 155 -36.70 25.18 35.35
CA ALA A 155 -36.99 25.53 36.74
C ALA A 155 -35.86 25.14 37.71
N GLY A 156 -35.03 24.17 37.32
CA GLY A 156 -33.98 23.60 38.18
C GLY A 156 -34.54 22.71 39.31
N GLU A 157 -35.79 22.28 39.21
CA GLU A 157 -36.44 21.33 40.10
C GLU A 157 -37.48 20.48 39.36
N ASP A 158 -37.81 19.31 39.91
CA ASP A 158 -38.91 18.48 39.40
C ASP A 158 -40.25 19.08 39.87
N LEU A 159 -41.01 19.63 38.92
CA LEU A 159 -42.29 20.31 39.16
C LEU A 159 -43.44 19.33 39.41
N ASN A 160 -43.28 18.03 39.10
CA ASN A 160 -44.29 16.99 39.32
C ASN A 160 -43.69 15.61 39.69
N PRO A 161 -43.09 15.49 40.88
CA PRO A 161 -42.36 14.28 41.28
C PRO A 161 -43.25 13.06 41.60
N GLU A 162 -44.58 13.20 41.56
CA GLU A 162 -45.52 12.08 41.78
C GLU A 162 -45.91 11.38 40.46
N ALA A 163 -45.41 11.84 39.30
CA ALA A 163 -45.71 11.33 37.98
C ALA A 163 -44.45 11.16 37.10
N PRO A 164 -44.50 10.32 36.04
CA PRO A 164 -43.45 10.33 35.02
C PRO A 164 -43.50 11.64 34.22
N ASP A 165 -42.39 12.02 33.60
CA ASP A 165 -42.32 13.21 32.75
C ASP A 165 -42.89 12.95 31.35
N MET A 166 -42.81 11.71 30.88
CA MET A 166 -43.41 11.28 29.62
C MET A 166 -43.91 9.84 29.68
N VAL A 167 -44.85 9.54 28.78
CA VAL A 167 -45.36 8.19 28.58
C VAL A 167 -45.12 7.80 27.13
N VAL A 168 -44.49 6.64 26.93
CA VAL A 168 -44.24 6.04 25.63
C VAL A 168 -45.03 4.74 25.52
N LYS A 169 -46.00 4.69 24.61
CA LYS A 169 -46.77 3.48 24.32
C LYS A 169 -46.26 2.84 23.04
N ILE A 170 -46.06 1.54 23.07
CA ILE A 170 -45.63 0.73 21.94
C ILE A 170 -46.73 -0.28 21.63
N ALA A 171 -47.06 -0.44 20.34
CA ALA A 171 -48.11 -1.33 19.87
C ALA A 171 -47.79 -2.81 20.17
N GLU A 172 -48.70 -3.48 20.86
CA GLU A 172 -48.54 -4.91 21.17
C GLU A 172 -48.72 -5.84 19.97
N ASP A 173 -49.48 -5.39 18.96
CA ASP A 173 -49.91 -6.18 17.81
C ASP A 173 -49.00 -6.03 16.58
N ALA A 174 -47.94 -5.21 16.67
CA ALA A 174 -47.02 -4.97 15.57
C ALA A 174 -45.93 -6.06 15.46
N LEU A 175 -45.38 -6.22 14.24
CA LEU A 175 -44.29 -7.14 13.97
C LEU A 175 -42.94 -6.46 14.20
N TRP A 176 -42.34 -6.73 15.36
CA TRP A 176 -41.14 -6.02 15.80
C TRP A 176 -39.84 -6.72 15.46
N TYR A 177 -38.86 -5.93 15.04
CA TYR A 177 -37.44 -6.25 15.08
C TYR A 177 -36.85 -5.71 16.38
N LEU A 178 -36.24 -6.60 17.17
CA LEU A 178 -35.81 -6.31 18.55
C LEU A 178 -34.28 -6.23 18.72
N GLU A 179 -33.53 -6.60 17.69
CA GLU A 179 -32.05 -6.53 17.73
C GLU A 179 -31.57 -5.09 17.50
N LEU A 180 -30.32 -4.80 17.85
CA LEU A 180 -29.78 -3.43 17.94
C LEU A 180 -28.86 -3.04 16.77
N ASP A 181 -28.67 -3.93 15.79
CA ASP A 181 -27.70 -3.76 14.69
C ASP A 181 -28.27 -3.05 13.45
N GLY A 182 -29.58 -2.75 13.46
CA GLY A 182 -30.29 -2.11 12.36
C GLY A 182 -30.52 -2.99 11.13
N GLN A 183 -30.25 -4.31 11.20
CA GLN A 183 -30.41 -5.26 10.09
C GLN A 183 -31.85 -5.79 10.02
N VAL A 184 -32.79 -4.87 9.78
CA VAL A 184 -34.23 -5.11 9.84
C VAL A 184 -34.72 -5.95 8.64
N PRO A 185 -35.37 -7.11 8.85
CA PRO A 185 -35.98 -7.91 7.78
C PRO A 185 -37.21 -7.26 7.13
N ASP A 186 -37.53 -7.68 5.91
CA ASP A 186 -38.61 -7.17 5.02
C ASP A 186 -39.98 -6.97 5.65
N THR A 187 -40.33 -7.69 6.71
CA THR A 187 -41.68 -7.69 7.29
C THR A 187 -41.75 -7.09 8.69
N LEU A 188 -40.63 -6.60 9.23
CA LEU A 188 -40.53 -6.14 10.61
C LEU A 188 -40.28 -4.62 10.65
N TYR A 189 -40.77 -3.99 11.72
CA TYR A 189 -40.46 -2.62 12.07
C TYR A 189 -39.39 -2.58 13.16
N ASP A 190 -38.47 -1.63 13.07
CA ASP A 190 -37.39 -1.47 14.04
C ASP A 190 -37.88 -0.81 15.34
N LEU A 191 -37.84 -1.56 16.44
CA LEU A 191 -38.34 -1.06 17.73
C LEU A 191 -37.46 0.07 18.30
N VAL A 192 -36.15 0.07 18.05
CA VAL A 192 -35.25 1.15 18.49
C VAL A 192 -35.68 2.46 17.85
N THR A 193 -35.95 2.47 16.55
CA THR A 193 -36.38 3.64 15.79
C THR A 193 -37.70 4.18 16.31
N VAL A 194 -38.71 3.31 16.48
CA VAL A 194 -40.02 3.74 17.00
C VAL A 194 -39.89 4.29 18.42
N ALA A 195 -39.19 3.61 19.32
CA ALA A 195 -38.99 4.11 20.68
C ALA A 195 -38.23 5.46 20.70
N LEU A 196 -37.21 5.62 19.85
CA LEU A 196 -36.41 6.83 19.75
C LEU A 196 -37.25 8.02 19.24
N HIS A 197 -38.08 7.79 18.22
CA HIS A 197 -39.03 8.75 17.68
C HIS A 197 -40.04 9.19 18.74
N GLU A 198 -40.69 8.23 19.40
CA GLU A 198 -41.73 8.52 20.38
C GLU A 198 -41.17 9.25 21.62
N MET A 199 -39.96 8.91 22.08
CA MET A 199 -39.29 9.68 23.13
C MET A 199 -39.05 11.15 22.72
N CYS A 200 -38.83 11.43 21.44
CA CYS A 200 -38.68 12.81 20.95
C CYS A 200 -39.95 13.64 21.17
N HIS A 201 -41.12 13.06 20.89
CA HIS A 201 -42.41 13.68 21.22
C HIS A 201 -42.55 13.93 22.73
N GLY A 202 -42.16 12.95 23.56
CA GLY A 202 -42.14 13.11 25.02
C GLY A 202 -41.27 14.27 25.51
N LEU A 203 -40.14 14.51 24.83
CA LEU A 203 -39.20 15.59 25.15
C LEU A 203 -39.63 16.98 24.62
N GLY A 204 -40.68 17.06 23.80
CA GLY A 204 -41.23 18.35 23.35
C GLY A 204 -41.35 18.56 21.86
N PHE A 205 -41.00 17.58 21.03
CA PHE A 205 -41.20 17.67 19.57
C PHE A 205 -42.67 17.48 19.21
N LEU A 206 -43.55 18.36 19.68
CA LEU A 206 -44.98 18.31 19.38
C LEU A 206 -45.56 19.72 19.44
N GLY A 207 -46.43 20.04 18.50
CA GLY A 207 -47.17 21.29 18.47
C GLY A 207 -48.62 21.14 18.96
N SER A 208 -49.27 22.27 19.23
CA SER A 208 -50.66 22.32 19.71
C SER A 208 -51.71 22.40 18.59
N ALA A 209 -51.27 22.37 17.33
CA ALA A 209 -52.16 22.58 16.19
C ALA A 209 -53.20 21.46 16.03
N ASN A 210 -54.42 21.84 15.65
CA ASN A 210 -55.51 20.91 15.36
C ASN A 210 -56.37 21.43 14.20
N HIS A 211 -57.09 20.54 13.52
CA HIS A 211 -58.01 20.88 12.44
C HIS A 211 -59.32 20.10 12.57
N ASN A 212 -60.45 20.79 12.40
CA ASN A 212 -61.78 20.16 12.49
C ASN A 212 -62.41 19.84 11.11
N GLY A 213 -61.62 19.87 10.04
CA GLY A 213 -62.06 19.70 8.65
C GLY A 213 -62.50 20.99 7.95
N ASN A 214 -62.44 22.14 8.62
CA ASN A 214 -62.71 23.45 8.01
C ASN A 214 -61.88 24.59 8.62
N SER A 215 -61.71 24.60 9.93
CA SER A 215 -60.94 25.60 10.66
C SER A 215 -59.75 24.97 11.36
N GLY A 216 -58.65 25.72 11.40
CA GLY A 216 -57.46 25.38 12.18
C GLY A 216 -57.52 25.97 13.58
N PHE A 217 -56.89 25.31 14.54
CA PHE A 217 -56.81 25.69 15.93
C PHE A 217 -55.37 25.61 16.40
N LEU A 218 -54.98 26.54 17.26
CA LEU A 218 -53.73 26.55 18.01
C LEU A 218 -54.04 26.76 19.49
N GLY A 219 -53.22 26.15 20.32
CA GLY A 219 -53.21 26.23 21.77
C GLY A 219 -53.98 25.11 22.46
N PHE A 220 -53.37 24.53 23.48
CA PHE A 220 -54.07 23.68 24.43
C PHE A 220 -54.53 24.52 25.61
N GLN A 221 -55.81 24.43 25.95
CA GLN A 221 -56.46 25.36 26.90
C GLN A 221 -56.28 26.85 26.52
N GLY A 222 -56.08 27.13 25.23
CA GLY A 222 -55.89 28.48 24.69
C GLY A 222 -54.45 29.01 24.73
N ILE A 223 -53.47 28.19 25.12
CA ILE A 223 -52.06 28.58 25.20
C ILE A 223 -51.25 27.73 24.21
N PRO A 224 -50.51 28.35 23.26
CA PRO A 224 -49.62 27.64 22.34
C PRO A 224 -48.49 26.90 23.04
N PHE A 225 -48.00 25.84 22.43
CA PHE A 225 -46.81 25.13 22.88
C PHE A 225 -45.55 25.91 22.49
N ILE A 226 -44.42 25.66 23.17
CA ILE A 226 -43.13 26.23 22.79
C ILE A 226 -42.73 25.83 21.36
N PHE A 227 -43.12 24.64 20.89
CA PHE A 227 -42.92 24.22 19.50
C PHE A 227 -43.58 25.18 18.50
N ASP A 228 -44.81 25.63 18.78
CA ASP A 228 -45.57 26.50 17.88
C ASP A 228 -44.91 27.87 17.67
N GLN A 229 -44.07 28.30 18.62
CA GLN A 229 -43.30 29.56 18.55
C GLN A 229 -42.41 29.62 17.30
N PHE A 230 -41.93 28.48 16.84
CA PHE A 230 -40.97 28.38 15.76
C PHE A 230 -41.61 27.91 14.45
N VAL A 231 -42.93 27.75 14.38
CA VAL A 231 -43.58 27.34 13.13
C VAL A 231 -44.00 28.58 12.33
N GLU A 232 -43.58 28.61 11.07
CA GLU A 232 -43.81 29.74 10.18
C GLU A 232 -44.07 29.31 8.74
N GLU A 233 -44.61 30.23 7.95
CA GLU A 233 -44.82 30.04 6.52
C GLU A 233 -43.55 30.33 5.70
N SER A 234 -43.66 30.09 4.39
CA SER A 234 -42.56 30.35 3.44
C SER A 234 -42.05 31.80 3.45
N ASP A 235 -42.88 32.78 3.84
CA ASP A 235 -42.54 34.20 3.92
C ASP A 235 -42.16 34.67 5.34
N GLN A 236 -41.93 33.73 6.28
CA GLN A 236 -41.60 33.97 7.69
C GLN A 236 -42.75 34.52 8.53
N THR A 237 -43.99 34.47 8.04
CA THR A 237 -45.16 34.75 8.88
C THR A 237 -45.32 33.65 9.92
N SER A 238 -45.37 34.02 11.21
CA SER A 238 -45.57 33.05 12.30
C SER A 238 -46.98 32.50 12.26
N VAL A 239 -47.14 31.19 12.52
CA VAL A 239 -48.49 30.60 12.66
C VAL A 239 -49.27 31.19 13.83
N LEU A 240 -48.58 31.78 14.82
CA LEU A 240 -49.17 32.42 15.98
C LEU A 240 -49.82 33.78 15.68
N ASP A 241 -49.55 34.37 14.51
CA ASP A 241 -50.21 35.60 14.06
C ASP A 241 -51.65 35.35 13.59
N TYR A 242 -52.01 34.08 13.37
CA TYR A 242 -53.36 33.69 12.97
C TYR A 242 -54.30 33.53 14.16
N ILE A 243 -55.56 33.90 13.94
CA ILE A 243 -56.62 33.70 14.93
C ILE A 243 -57.03 32.23 14.91
N SER A 244 -56.85 31.55 16.05
CA SER A 244 -57.31 30.18 16.30
C SER A 244 -58.82 30.04 16.04
N GLY A 245 -59.24 28.94 15.44
CA GLY A 245 -60.64 28.64 15.05
C GLY A 245 -61.08 29.21 13.70
N THR A 246 -60.15 29.72 12.89
CA THR A 246 -60.47 30.30 11.57
C THR A 246 -60.15 29.35 10.41
N VAL A 247 -60.88 29.53 9.30
CA VAL A 247 -60.62 28.86 8.02
C VAL A 247 -59.26 29.25 7.47
N THR A 248 -58.84 30.50 7.66
CA THR A 248 -57.53 30.97 7.21
C THR A 248 -56.41 30.16 7.84
N LEU A 249 -56.43 29.97 9.17
CA LEU A 249 -55.47 29.10 9.84
C LEU A 249 -55.58 27.65 9.35
N GLY A 250 -56.80 27.14 9.12
CA GLY A 250 -57.01 25.80 8.56
C GLY A 250 -56.27 25.60 7.24
N ASN A 251 -56.39 26.55 6.31
CA ASN A 251 -55.69 26.52 5.03
C ASN A 251 -54.16 26.58 5.17
N VAL A 252 -53.65 27.31 6.17
CA VAL A 252 -52.20 27.39 6.46
C VAL A 252 -51.67 26.05 6.96
N LEU A 253 -52.42 25.37 7.84
CA LEU A 253 -52.07 24.06 8.38
C LEU A 253 -52.13 22.93 7.31
N GLU A 254 -52.87 23.14 6.21
CA GLU A 254 -52.97 22.22 5.06
C GLU A 254 -52.22 22.74 3.80
N SER A 255 -51.20 23.59 3.97
CA SER A 255 -50.55 24.30 2.86
C SER A 255 -49.40 23.56 2.16
N ASP A 256 -48.89 22.47 2.75
CA ASP A 256 -47.59 21.83 2.47
C ASP A 256 -46.40 22.80 2.55
N ALA A 257 -46.56 23.96 3.20
CA ALA A 257 -45.60 25.06 3.17
C ALA A 257 -45.29 25.63 4.57
N LEU A 258 -45.26 24.77 5.59
CA LEU A 258 -44.78 25.13 6.93
C LEU A 258 -43.29 24.82 7.09
N TYR A 259 -42.61 25.69 7.82
CA TYR A 259 -41.17 25.69 8.06
C TYR A 259 -40.89 25.90 9.54
N TRP A 260 -39.74 25.40 9.99
CA TRP A 260 -39.16 25.76 11.28
C TRP A 260 -38.32 27.04 11.15
N GLY A 261 -38.59 28.02 12.01
CA GLY A 261 -37.95 29.34 12.03
C GLY A 261 -36.95 29.55 13.15
N GLY A 262 -36.57 28.50 13.88
CA GLY A 262 -35.49 28.57 14.87
C GLY A 262 -34.10 28.59 14.21
N GLU A 263 -33.17 29.30 14.84
CA GLU A 263 -31.82 29.53 14.33
C GLU A 263 -31.01 28.23 14.27
N ASN A 264 -31.03 27.42 15.33
CA ASN A 264 -30.24 26.19 15.42
C ASN A 264 -30.76 25.12 14.46
N GLY A 265 -32.08 24.97 14.34
CA GLY A 265 -32.69 24.08 13.34
C GLY A 265 -32.41 24.53 11.89
N GLY A 266 -32.33 25.84 11.65
CA GLY A 266 -31.94 26.42 10.35
C GLY A 266 -30.48 26.13 10.00
N ASP A 267 -29.55 26.40 10.92
CA ASP A 267 -28.12 26.19 10.74
C ASP A 267 -27.78 24.72 10.48
N ALA A 268 -28.53 23.79 11.09
CA ALA A 268 -28.38 22.35 10.87
C ALA A 268 -28.72 21.88 9.44
N LEU A 269 -29.39 22.69 8.61
CA LEU A 269 -29.79 22.32 7.24
C LEU A 269 -28.82 22.81 6.15
N GLU A 270 -27.72 23.50 6.51
CA GLU A 270 -26.76 24.20 5.62
C GLU A 270 -27.37 25.29 4.71
N PHE A 271 -28.51 25.01 4.06
CA PHE A 271 -29.24 25.91 3.19
C PHE A 271 -30.76 25.76 3.33
N GLY A 272 -31.41 26.84 3.76
CA GLY A 272 -32.88 26.91 3.86
C GLY A 272 -33.37 26.78 5.31
N ARG A 273 -34.59 26.28 5.48
CA ARG A 273 -35.24 26.05 6.78
C ARG A 273 -35.86 24.66 6.82
N PRO A 274 -35.86 23.96 7.97
CA PRO A 274 -36.50 22.67 8.09
C PRO A 274 -37.97 22.72 7.67
N ARG A 275 -38.42 21.73 6.91
CA ARG A 275 -39.83 21.66 6.46
C ARG A 275 -40.64 20.75 7.35
N LEU A 276 -41.80 21.22 7.75
CA LEU A 276 -42.74 20.45 8.55
C LEU A 276 -43.79 19.75 7.67
N TYR A 277 -44.30 18.63 8.16
CA TYR A 277 -45.35 17.86 7.51
C TYR A 277 -46.70 18.57 7.67
N ALA A 278 -47.10 19.30 6.64
CA ALA A 278 -48.37 20.03 6.59
C ALA A 278 -49.17 19.62 5.34
N PRO A 279 -49.56 18.34 5.19
CA PRO A 279 -50.17 17.83 3.95
C PRO A 279 -51.44 18.59 3.56
N THR A 280 -51.81 18.53 2.28
CA THR A 280 -53.01 19.20 1.73
C THR A 280 -54.34 18.66 2.25
N ASN A 281 -54.31 17.60 3.05
CA ASN A 281 -55.42 17.18 3.89
C ASN A 281 -54.84 16.91 5.28
N TRP A 282 -55.46 17.49 6.31
CA TRP A 282 -55.04 17.26 7.68
C TRP A 282 -55.04 15.77 8.01
N ALA A 283 -53.89 15.29 8.49
CA ALA A 283 -53.69 13.95 8.98
C ALA A 283 -53.59 14.02 10.51
N PRO A 284 -54.67 13.66 11.25
CA PRO A 284 -54.63 13.61 12.70
C PRO A 284 -53.42 12.80 13.18
N GLY A 285 -52.69 13.32 14.16
CA GLY A 285 -51.52 12.67 14.70
C GLY A 285 -50.21 12.90 13.95
N ALA A 286 -50.27 13.22 12.65
CA ALA A 286 -49.09 13.39 11.80
C ALA A 286 -48.82 14.85 11.43
N SER A 287 -49.86 15.60 11.06
CA SER A 287 -49.72 17.00 10.63
C SER A 287 -49.11 17.87 11.73
N PHE A 288 -48.30 18.85 11.31
CA PHE A 288 -47.69 19.91 12.13
C PHE A 288 -46.54 19.48 13.05
N SER A 289 -46.61 18.31 13.67
CA SER A 289 -45.64 17.83 14.69
C SER A 289 -44.56 16.90 14.12
N HIS A 290 -44.34 16.89 12.81
CA HIS A 290 -43.37 16.05 12.14
C HIS A 290 -42.59 16.82 11.07
N LEU A 291 -41.41 16.32 10.73
CA LEU A 291 -40.67 16.72 9.56
C LEU A 291 -41.34 16.20 8.28
N ARG A 292 -41.16 16.95 7.19
CA ARG A 292 -41.80 16.63 5.90
C ARG A 292 -41.10 15.44 5.23
N GLU A 293 -41.82 14.34 5.09
CA GLU A 293 -41.39 13.09 4.42
C GLU A 293 -40.62 13.31 3.09
N ASN A 294 -41.17 14.13 2.19
CA ASN A 294 -40.56 14.39 0.89
C ASN A 294 -39.26 15.22 0.94
N SER A 295 -38.99 15.86 2.08
CA SER A 295 -37.77 16.63 2.32
C SER A 295 -36.70 15.80 3.02
N TYR A 296 -37.11 14.78 3.78
CA TYR A 296 -36.25 13.87 4.54
C TYR A 296 -36.74 12.44 4.28
N PRO A 297 -36.46 11.88 3.09
CA PRO A 297 -36.94 10.55 2.72
C PRO A 297 -36.27 9.46 3.56
N ASN A 298 -36.82 8.25 3.49
CA ASN A 298 -36.21 7.07 4.10
C ASN A 298 -34.70 6.94 3.81
N GLY A 299 -33.91 6.70 4.87
CA GLY A 299 -32.45 6.65 4.80
C GLY A 299 -31.73 8.01 4.88
N ASP A 300 -32.45 9.13 4.95
CA ASP A 300 -31.88 10.43 5.28
C ASP A 300 -31.51 10.50 6.77
N VAL A 301 -30.39 11.14 7.12
CA VAL A 301 -29.92 11.26 8.51
C VAL A 301 -30.89 12.03 9.42
N ASN A 302 -31.79 12.84 8.84
CA ASN A 302 -32.81 13.61 9.55
C ASN A 302 -34.23 13.03 9.40
N SER A 303 -34.36 11.78 8.91
CA SER A 303 -35.67 11.16 8.68
C SER A 303 -36.39 10.68 9.94
N LEU A 304 -35.73 10.66 11.12
CA LEU A 304 -36.33 10.09 12.34
C LEU A 304 -37.69 10.69 12.66
N MET A 305 -37.84 12.01 12.59
CA MET A 305 -39.06 12.71 12.99
C MET A 305 -40.04 12.93 11.83
N THR A 306 -40.00 12.12 10.78
CA THR A 306 -41.09 12.08 9.79
C THR A 306 -42.23 11.17 10.27
N PRO A 307 -43.48 11.33 9.78
CA PRO A 307 -44.64 10.69 10.39
C PRO A 307 -44.86 9.23 10.00
N PHE A 308 -44.02 8.68 9.12
CA PHE A 308 -44.16 7.33 8.59
C PHE A 308 -42.87 6.55 8.72
N ILE A 309 -42.98 5.24 8.98
CA ILE A 309 -41.86 4.32 8.93
C ILE A 309 -42.23 3.09 8.10
N ASN A 310 -41.29 2.65 7.27
CA ASN A 310 -41.43 1.43 6.48
C ASN A 310 -41.00 0.19 7.28
N THR A 311 -41.40 -0.98 6.81
CA THR A 311 -40.73 -2.23 7.21
C THR A 311 -39.32 -2.26 6.59
N ALA A 312 -38.39 -3.02 7.18
CA ALA A 312 -36.98 -3.02 6.76
C ALA A 312 -36.30 -1.63 6.77
N GLU A 313 -36.76 -0.74 7.66
CA GLU A 313 -36.20 0.59 7.87
C GLU A 313 -35.64 0.71 9.29
N SER A 314 -34.42 1.24 9.44
CA SER A 314 -33.84 1.61 10.74
C SER A 314 -33.25 3.01 10.73
N ILE A 315 -33.54 3.80 11.76
CA ILE A 315 -33.02 5.15 11.96
C ILE A 315 -32.60 5.30 13.43
N HIS A 316 -31.32 5.06 13.73
CA HIS A 316 -30.79 5.03 15.10
C HIS A 316 -30.14 6.36 15.51
N THR A 317 -30.64 7.48 15.01
CA THR A 317 -30.12 8.83 15.27
C THR A 317 -31.26 9.85 15.32
N PRO A 318 -31.22 10.84 16.24
CA PRO A 318 -32.16 11.97 16.20
C PRO A 318 -32.06 12.82 14.93
N GLY A 319 -30.86 12.90 14.34
CA GLY A 319 -30.56 13.80 13.22
C GLY A 319 -30.24 15.23 13.67
N ALA A 320 -29.39 15.92 12.92
CA ALA A 320 -28.91 17.25 13.27
C ALA A 320 -30.03 18.29 13.33
N ILE A 321 -31.02 18.19 12.42
CA ILE A 321 -32.15 19.11 12.38
C ILE A 321 -33.01 18.97 13.62
N THR A 322 -33.37 17.74 13.99
CA THR A 322 -34.14 17.48 15.21
C THR A 322 -33.41 18.03 16.42
N LEU A 323 -32.10 17.79 16.56
CA LEU A 323 -31.31 18.32 17.66
C LEU A 323 -31.27 19.85 17.69
N GLY A 324 -31.13 20.51 16.53
CA GLY A 324 -31.22 21.97 16.43
C GLY A 324 -32.59 22.50 16.85
N MET A 325 -33.68 21.85 16.44
CA MET A 325 -35.04 22.21 16.87
C MET A 325 -35.22 22.04 18.39
N MET A 326 -34.63 21.00 18.98
CA MET A 326 -34.63 20.81 20.44
C MET A 326 -33.89 21.96 21.15
N GLN A 327 -32.76 22.44 20.62
CA GLN A 327 -32.04 23.61 21.14
C GLN A 327 -32.87 24.88 21.07
N ASP A 328 -33.52 25.12 19.93
CA ASP A 328 -34.39 26.29 19.75
C ASP A 328 -35.51 26.32 20.81
N MET A 329 -36.10 25.16 21.13
CA MET A 329 -37.11 25.04 22.19
C MET A 329 -36.55 25.23 23.62
N GLY A 330 -35.24 25.13 23.80
CA GLY A 330 -34.54 25.40 25.06
C GLY A 330 -33.78 24.22 25.68
N TRP A 331 -33.67 23.08 24.99
CA TRP A 331 -32.80 22.00 25.45
C TRP A 331 -31.32 22.37 25.29
N SER A 332 -30.50 21.99 26.26
CA SER A 332 -29.04 22.02 26.11
C SER A 332 -28.57 20.71 25.50
N LEU A 333 -27.63 20.78 24.54
CA LEU A 333 -26.97 19.59 23.98
C LEU A 333 -25.54 19.51 24.51
N PRO A 334 -24.97 18.31 24.65
CA PRO A 334 -23.57 18.19 24.98
C PRO A 334 -22.72 18.86 23.90
N PRO A 335 -21.60 19.48 24.26
CA PRO A 335 -20.67 20.01 23.26
C PRO A 335 -20.28 18.88 22.31
N VAL A 336 -20.37 19.13 21.00
CA VAL A 336 -20.00 18.13 20.00
C VAL A 336 -18.55 17.75 20.23
N LEU A 337 -18.32 16.53 20.74
CA LEU A 337 -16.99 15.95 20.87
C LEU A 337 -16.39 15.89 19.46
N CYS A 338 -15.08 16.06 19.34
CA CYS A 338 -14.43 16.07 18.04
C CYS A 338 -14.80 14.82 17.21
N SER A 339 -14.78 14.96 15.88
CA SER A 339 -15.11 13.90 14.94
C SER A 339 -14.02 13.76 13.90
N LEU A 340 -13.50 12.55 13.70
CA LEU A 340 -12.63 12.22 12.57
C LEU A 340 -13.50 11.56 11.50
N LEU A 341 -13.76 12.27 10.42
CA LEU A 341 -14.73 11.89 9.39
C LEU A 341 -14.14 10.93 8.36
N ASP A 342 -12.90 11.18 7.92
CA ASP A 342 -12.26 10.40 6.86
C ASP A 342 -10.73 10.52 6.90
N VAL A 343 -10.05 9.51 6.36
CA VAL A 343 -8.61 9.55 6.08
C VAL A 343 -8.32 8.89 4.74
N VAL A 344 -7.75 9.65 3.81
CA VAL A 344 -7.44 9.18 2.46
C VAL A 344 -5.96 9.36 2.13
N THR A 345 -5.47 8.49 1.25
CA THR A 345 -4.08 8.55 0.77
C THR A 345 -3.94 9.57 -0.34
N LEU A 346 -2.90 10.40 -0.24
CA LEU A 346 -2.41 11.23 -1.33
C LEU A 346 -1.15 10.57 -1.92
N THR A 347 -0.14 11.38 -2.21
CA THR A 347 1.09 10.93 -2.86
C THR A 347 1.91 10.01 -1.96
N GLN A 348 2.40 8.91 -2.55
CA GLN A 348 3.41 8.03 -1.99
C GLN A 348 4.72 8.20 -2.76
N THR A 349 5.85 8.36 -2.07
CA THR A 349 7.15 8.35 -2.74
C THR A 349 7.60 6.91 -3.03
N PRO A 350 8.40 6.67 -4.09
CA PRO A 350 9.12 5.41 -4.24
C PRO A 350 10.01 5.11 -3.02
N CYS A 351 10.41 3.84 -2.88
CA CYS A 351 11.39 3.44 -1.88
C CYS A 351 12.76 4.11 -2.15
N ASN A 352 13.42 4.58 -1.10
CA ASN A 352 14.78 5.10 -1.13
C ASN A 352 15.80 3.96 -0.97
N PRO A 353 16.65 3.67 -1.97
CA PRO A 353 17.58 2.53 -1.93
C PRO A 353 18.66 2.66 -0.85
N LEU A 354 18.97 3.87 -0.38
CA LEU A 354 19.98 4.09 0.66
C LEU A 354 19.46 3.77 2.07
N THR A 355 18.17 4.00 2.33
CA THR A 355 17.59 3.91 3.68
C THR A 355 16.52 2.83 3.81
N ASN A 356 16.10 2.22 2.70
CA ASN A 356 14.94 1.35 2.59
C ASN A 356 13.66 1.97 3.18
N THR A 357 13.49 3.28 2.98
CA THR A 357 12.32 4.00 3.49
C THR A 357 11.62 4.80 2.41
N TYR A 358 10.37 5.17 2.68
CA TYR A 358 9.55 6.03 1.84
C TYR A 358 8.76 7.04 2.69
N THR A 359 8.03 7.91 2.01
CA THR A 359 7.10 8.88 2.61
C THR A 359 5.70 8.66 2.07
N GLN A 360 4.71 8.68 2.96
CA GLN A 360 3.29 8.68 2.62
C GLN A 360 2.65 9.99 3.05
N VAL A 361 1.95 10.64 2.13
CA VAL A 361 1.10 11.80 2.43
C VAL A 361 -0.34 11.34 2.61
N LEU A 362 -1.00 11.80 3.67
CA LEU A 362 -2.40 11.52 3.97
C LEU A 362 -3.18 12.82 4.09
N GLN A 363 -4.48 12.77 3.80
CA GLN A 363 -5.42 13.85 4.07
C GLN A 363 -6.47 13.36 5.05
N VAL A 364 -6.60 14.06 6.18
CA VAL A 364 -7.53 13.75 7.25
C VAL A 364 -8.64 14.79 7.25
N THR A 365 -9.89 14.35 7.23
CA THR A 365 -11.07 15.21 7.33
C THR A 365 -11.66 15.04 8.72
N TYR A 366 -11.92 16.15 9.41
CA TYR A 366 -12.43 16.16 10.78
C TYR A 366 -13.30 17.38 11.08
N GLU A 367 -14.07 17.31 12.16
CA GLU A 367 -14.91 18.39 12.68
C GLU A 367 -14.71 18.56 14.18
N ASN A 368 -14.99 19.77 14.68
CA ASN A 368 -14.94 20.11 16.10
C ASN A 368 -13.62 19.72 16.78
N ALA A 369 -12.49 19.87 16.07
CA ALA A 369 -11.18 19.54 16.59
C ALA A 369 -10.88 20.32 17.89
N PRO A 370 -10.17 19.71 18.87
CA PRO A 370 -9.81 20.40 20.10
C PRO A 370 -8.99 21.66 19.84
N GLU A 371 -9.20 22.71 20.65
CA GLU A 371 -8.43 23.98 20.54
C GLU A 371 -6.95 23.81 20.90
N THR A 372 -6.59 22.73 21.60
CA THR A 372 -5.23 22.43 22.06
C THR A 372 -4.86 20.98 21.75
N GLY A 373 -3.56 20.66 21.80
CA GLY A 373 -3.06 19.32 21.49
C GLY A 373 -2.59 19.15 20.04
N ASN A 374 -2.53 17.89 19.60
CA ASN A 374 -2.07 17.49 18.27
C ASN A 374 -3.02 16.48 17.63
N LEU A 375 -3.09 16.50 16.31
CA LEU A 375 -3.58 15.37 15.51
C LEU A 375 -2.46 14.32 15.46
N THR A 376 -2.72 13.12 15.97
CA THR A 376 -1.76 12.02 15.97
C THR A 376 -2.12 11.00 14.90
N VAL A 377 -1.18 10.65 14.03
CA VAL A 377 -1.36 9.63 12.98
C VAL A 377 -0.27 8.57 13.14
N ASN A 378 -0.64 7.31 13.38
CA ASN A 378 0.27 6.20 13.71
C ASN A 378 1.30 6.58 14.80
N GLY A 379 0.85 7.32 15.81
CA GLY A 379 1.69 7.82 16.91
C GLY A 379 2.55 9.05 16.59
N VAL A 380 2.57 9.54 15.36
CA VAL A 380 3.26 10.77 14.96
C VAL A 380 2.36 11.98 15.18
N ALA A 381 2.83 12.98 15.93
CA ALA A 381 2.05 14.17 16.26
C ALA A 381 2.22 15.30 15.23
N PHE A 382 1.09 15.86 14.81
CA PHE A 382 0.98 17.02 13.92
C PHE A 382 0.19 18.14 14.59
N PRO A 383 0.61 19.42 14.48
CA PRO A 383 -0.20 20.54 14.94
C PRO A 383 -1.57 20.54 14.26
N ILE A 384 -2.63 20.87 15.00
CA ILE A 384 -3.99 21.00 14.45
C ILE A 384 -4.06 22.32 13.68
N THR A 385 -4.33 22.27 12.38
CA THR A 385 -4.35 23.48 11.52
C THR A 385 -5.70 23.81 10.91
N GLY A 386 -6.55 22.82 10.67
CA GLY A 386 -7.87 22.97 10.04
C GLY A 386 -8.20 21.78 9.14
N SER A 387 -9.49 21.56 8.90
CA SER A 387 -9.99 20.42 8.13
C SER A 387 -10.38 20.82 6.69
N PRO A 388 -10.06 20.01 5.67
CA PRO A 388 -9.22 18.81 5.75
C PRO A 388 -7.73 19.15 5.94
N GLN A 389 -7.02 18.35 6.73
CA GLN A 389 -5.60 18.52 7.07
C GLN A 389 -4.71 17.53 6.32
N THR A 390 -3.69 18.01 5.62
CA THR A 390 -2.65 17.16 5.03
C THR A 390 -1.52 16.89 6.02
N VAL A 391 -1.15 15.62 6.19
CA VAL A 391 -0.01 15.18 7.01
C VAL A 391 0.95 14.33 6.18
N SER A 392 2.23 14.31 6.58
CA SER A 392 3.29 13.56 5.89
C SER A 392 4.00 12.65 6.87
N LEU A 393 3.85 11.35 6.66
CA LEU A 393 4.55 10.29 7.40
C LEU A 393 5.85 9.99 6.64
N THR A 394 6.99 10.31 7.25
CA THR A 394 8.33 10.13 6.64
C THR A 394 9.09 8.99 7.30
N ASN A 395 10.10 8.47 6.62
CA ASN A 395 10.94 7.35 7.09
C ASN A 395 10.15 6.06 7.40
N LEU A 396 9.07 5.82 6.65
CA LEU A 396 8.32 4.57 6.72
C LEU A 396 9.12 3.44 6.09
N THR A 397 9.06 2.22 6.65
CA THR A 397 9.79 1.05 6.15
C THR A 397 9.16 0.52 4.86
N SER A 398 9.96 0.35 3.81
CA SER A 398 9.51 -0.28 2.55
C SER A 398 9.67 -1.80 2.63
N ASP A 399 8.56 -2.52 2.77
CA ASP A 399 8.52 -3.99 2.88
C ASP A 399 7.41 -4.66 2.04
N GLY A 400 6.63 -3.88 1.28
CA GLY A 400 5.49 -4.39 0.51
C GLY A 400 4.26 -4.74 1.33
N ALA A 401 4.24 -4.50 2.65
CA ALA A 401 3.12 -4.85 3.51
C ALA A 401 1.96 -3.84 3.42
N PRO A 402 0.71 -4.27 3.66
CA PRO A 402 -0.39 -3.33 3.90
C PRO A 402 -0.16 -2.56 5.21
N VAL A 403 -0.51 -1.28 5.22
CA VAL A 403 -0.33 -0.37 6.35
C VAL A 403 -1.68 0.09 6.87
N ASP A 404 -1.93 -0.20 8.15
CA ASP A 404 -3.06 0.33 8.90
C ASP A 404 -2.79 1.79 9.32
N VAL A 405 -3.83 2.62 9.32
CA VAL A 405 -3.73 4.01 9.75
C VAL A 405 -4.68 4.28 10.91
N ASP A 406 -4.10 4.63 12.05
CA ASP A 406 -4.81 5.11 13.24
C ASP A 406 -4.62 6.62 13.38
N VAL A 407 -5.73 7.34 13.41
CA VAL A 407 -5.79 8.78 13.61
C VAL A 407 -6.50 9.07 14.93
N SER A 408 -5.99 9.99 15.73
CA SER A 408 -6.64 10.45 16.97
C SER A 408 -6.24 11.87 17.33
N PHE A 409 -6.94 12.51 18.26
CA PHE A 409 -6.47 13.75 18.90
C PHE A 409 -5.82 13.46 20.26
N SER A 410 -4.69 14.11 20.55
CA SER A 410 -3.93 13.84 21.78
C SER A 410 -4.67 14.22 23.07
N GLU A 411 -5.54 15.22 23.01
CA GLU A 411 -6.33 15.72 24.16
C GLU A 411 -7.71 15.04 24.26
N ASN A 412 -8.09 14.25 23.25
CA ASN A 412 -9.34 13.50 23.24
C ASN A 412 -9.11 12.16 22.54
N LEU A 413 -8.62 11.18 23.31
CA LEU A 413 -8.22 9.86 22.79
C LEU A 413 -9.41 9.03 22.28
N ASP A 414 -10.63 9.32 22.76
CA ASP A 414 -11.85 8.64 22.32
C ASP A 414 -12.28 9.07 20.91
N CYS A 415 -11.77 10.22 20.46
CA CYS A 415 -11.94 10.75 19.12
C CYS A 415 -10.84 10.22 18.21
N SER A 416 -11.07 9.00 17.72
CA SER A 416 -10.15 8.23 16.88
C SER A 416 -10.84 7.64 15.65
N LEU A 417 -10.06 7.41 14.60
CA LEU A 417 -10.46 6.75 13.36
C LEU A 417 -9.36 5.76 12.97
N SER A 418 -9.75 4.50 12.76
CA SER A 418 -8.86 3.45 12.28
C SER A 418 -9.25 3.02 10.87
N ALA A 419 -8.31 3.09 9.95
CA ALA A 419 -8.45 2.65 8.56
C ALA A 419 -7.49 1.47 8.31
N PRO A 420 -7.99 0.22 8.38
CA PRO A 420 -7.15 -0.96 8.16
C PRO A 420 -6.73 -1.08 6.69
N ALA A 421 -5.47 -1.46 6.46
CA ALA A 421 -4.84 -1.64 5.16
C ALA A 421 -5.11 -0.49 4.17
N LEU A 422 -5.08 0.75 4.66
CA LEU A 422 -5.43 1.94 3.88
C LEU A 422 -4.55 2.10 2.62
N PHE A 423 -3.28 1.70 2.71
CA PHE A 423 -2.35 1.65 1.58
C PHE A 423 -1.36 0.51 1.71
N THR A 424 -0.61 0.25 0.65
CA THR A 424 0.49 -0.73 0.62
C THR A 424 1.82 0.02 0.59
N ALA A 425 2.76 -0.39 1.44
CA ALA A 425 4.13 0.11 1.37
C ALA A 425 4.79 -0.31 0.04
N PRO A 426 5.71 0.49 -0.52
CA PRO A 426 6.57 0.02 -1.61
C PRO A 426 7.33 -1.25 -1.20
N GLU A 427 7.62 -2.12 -2.17
CA GLU A 427 8.52 -3.25 -1.95
C GLU A 427 9.91 -2.76 -1.50
N SER A 428 10.61 -3.59 -0.71
CA SER A 428 11.98 -3.31 -0.28
C SER A 428 12.86 -3.04 -1.50
N CYS A 429 13.56 -1.91 -1.49
CA CYS A 429 14.51 -1.53 -2.55
C CYS A 429 15.96 -1.49 -2.01
N CYS A 430 16.16 -2.10 -0.84
CA CYS A 430 17.44 -2.23 -0.18
C CYS A 430 18.32 -3.26 -0.90
N VAL A 431 18.83 -2.88 -2.07
CA VAL A 431 19.80 -3.68 -2.84
C VAL A 431 20.95 -2.80 -3.27
N LEU A 432 22.16 -3.35 -3.16
CA LEU A 432 23.36 -2.79 -3.75
C LEU A 432 23.94 -3.89 -4.63
N LEU A 433 23.78 -3.76 -5.93
CA LEU A 433 24.12 -4.85 -6.85
C LEU A 433 25.53 -4.70 -7.39
N ARG A 434 26.20 -5.84 -7.58
CA ARG A 434 27.50 -5.98 -8.26
C ARG A 434 27.42 -7.03 -9.33
N LEU A 435 28.23 -6.89 -10.37
CA LEU A 435 28.46 -7.96 -11.33
C LEU A 435 29.37 -9.01 -10.68
N ALA A 436 29.01 -10.28 -10.83
CA ALA A 436 29.78 -11.42 -10.34
C ALA A 436 30.35 -12.26 -11.50
N GLU A 437 29.58 -12.45 -12.56
CA GLU A 437 30.03 -13.16 -13.76
C GLU A 437 29.33 -12.60 -14.99
N VAL A 438 30.05 -12.48 -16.11
CA VAL A 438 29.54 -11.95 -17.37
C VAL A 438 29.93 -12.90 -18.50
N ASN A 439 28.91 -13.43 -19.20
CA ASN A 439 29.12 -14.31 -20.34
C ASN A 439 28.35 -13.80 -21.57
N PRO A 440 28.97 -12.99 -22.45
CA PRO A 440 28.36 -12.52 -23.69
C PRO A 440 28.09 -13.62 -24.72
N GLU A 441 28.75 -14.79 -24.64
CA GLU A 441 28.47 -15.92 -25.55
C GLU A 441 27.20 -16.66 -25.14
N ALA A 442 27.06 -16.95 -23.84
CA ALA A 442 25.85 -17.56 -23.28
C ALA A 442 24.71 -16.56 -23.07
N LYS A 443 25.00 -15.25 -23.22
CA LYS A 443 24.11 -14.13 -22.92
C LYS A 443 23.57 -14.17 -21.49
N THR A 444 24.45 -14.41 -20.53
CA THR A 444 24.12 -14.47 -19.10
C THR A 444 24.91 -13.46 -18.29
N VAL A 445 24.24 -12.84 -17.31
CA VAL A 445 24.83 -11.96 -16.30
C VAL A 445 24.52 -12.54 -14.94
N THR A 446 25.53 -12.78 -14.13
CA THR A 446 25.34 -13.09 -12.71
C THR A 446 25.60 -11.82 -11.91
N ILE A 447 24.62 -11.44 -11.09
CA ILE A 447 24.72 -10.32 -10.15
C ILE A 447 24.80 -10.85 -8.71
N ARG A 448 25.32 -10.03 -7.80
CA ARG A 448 25.37 -10.26 -6.35
C ARG A 448 24.74 -9.07 -5.64
N ASN A 449 23.90 -9.32 -4.64
CA ASN A 449 23.49 -8.28 -3.70
C ASN A 449 24.54 -8.17 -2.58
N VAL A 450 25.20 -7.02 -2.50
CA VAL A 450 26.20 -6.70 -1.48
C VAL A 450 25.67 -5.73 -0.43
N ALA A 451 24.38 -5.42 -0.45
CA ALA A 451 23.72 -4.78 0.67
C ALA A 451 23.54 -5.77 1.83
N ASP A 452 23.34 -5.25 3.03
CA ASP A 452 23.11 -6.00 4.27
C ASP A 452 21.65 -6.45 4.46
N CYS A 453 20.84 -6.30 3.41
CA CYS A 453 19.40 -6.48 3.41
C CYS A 453 18.94 -7.19 2.12
N GLU A 454 17.78 -7.83 2.19
CA GLU A 454 17.07 -8.33 1.01
C GLU A 454 16.27 -7.20 0.36
N GLY A 455 16.30 -7.12 -0.97
CA GLY A 455 15.45 -6.20 -1.70
C GLY A 455 15.14 -6.64 -3.13
N GLY A 456 14.17 -5.96 -3.72
CA GLY A 456 13.74 -6.16 -5.11
C GLY A 456 14.68 -5.51 -6.11
N LEU A 457 14.57 -5.94 -7.36
CA LEU A 457 15.44 -5.51 -8.46
C LEU A 457 14.81 -4.38 -9.32
N SER A 458 13.77 -3.73 -8.79
CA SER A 458 13.05 -2.67 -9.50
C SER A 458 13.96 -1.46 -9.75
N GLY A 459 13.91 -0.93 -10.97
CA GLY A 459 14.75 0.19 -11.40
C GLY A 459 16.20 -0.16 -11.72
N GLN A 460 16.62 -1.42 -11.56
CA GLN A 460 17.97 -1.88 -11.89
C GLN A 460 18.08 -2.19 -13.38
N VAL A 461 19.17 -1.75 -14.01
CA VAL A 461 19.37 -1.78 -15.48
C VAL A 461 20.73 -2.39 -15.81
N ILE A 462 20.74 -3.26 -16.82
CA ILE A 462 21.97 -3.68 -17.49
C ILE A 462 22.05 -3.10 -18.90
N LYS A 463 23.24 -2.69 -19.31
CA LYS A 463 23.49 -2.07 -20.62
C LYS A 463 24.78 -2.60 -21.24
N SER A 464 24.73 -2.91 -22.54
CA SER A 464 25.88 -3.31 -23.34
C SER A 464 25.83 -2.63 -24.70
N GLY A 465 26.87 -1.86 -25.03
CA GLY A 465 26.87 -1.00 -26.22
C GLY A 465 25.66 -0.06 -26.29
N GLY A 466 24.84 -0.23 -27.32
CA GLY A 466 23.62 0.57 -27.55
C GLY A 466 22.32 -0.02 -26.97
N THR A 467 22.37 -1.21 -26.37
CA THR A 467 21.20 -1.96 -25.91
C THR A 467 21.14 -2.00 -24.38
N GLN A 468 19.94 -1.90 -23.81
CA GLN A 468 19.71 -1.98 -22.36
C GLN A 468 18.48 -2.83 -22.04
N ALA A 469 18.41 -3.34 -20.81
CA ALA A 469 17.25 -4.04 -20.27
C ALA A 469 17.09 -3.76 -18.77
N PHE A 470 15.84 -3.64 -18.30
CA PHE A 470 15.53 -3.65 -16.88
C PHE A 470 15.61 -5.08 -16.35
N LEU A 471 16.19 -5.27 -15.16
CA LEU A 471 16.28 -6.62 -14.58
C LEU A 471 14.89 -7.24 -14.35
N THR A 472 13.90 -6.41 -14.00
CA THR A 472 12.50 -6.83 -13.84
C THR A 472 11.85 -7.33 -15.12
N ASP A 473 12.31 -6.91 -16.30
CA ASP A 473 11.78 -7.37 -17.58
C ASP A 473 12.35 -8.75 -17.97
N LEU A 474 13.48 -9.13 -17.37
CA LEU A 474 14.19 -10.39 -17.62
C LEU A 474 13.86 -11.48 -16.59
N LEU A 475 13.10 -11.13 -15.55
CA LEU A 475 12.82 -11.99 -14.40
C LEU A 475 11.31 -12.08 -14.13
N PRO A 476 10.85 -13.15 -13.45
CA PRO A 476 9.48 -13.19 -12.95
C PRO A 476 9.15 -12.00 -12.04
N PRO A 477 7.88 -11.56 -11.97
CA PRO A 477 7.45 -10.53 -11.03
C PRO A 477 7.73 -10.93 -9.57
N GLY A 478 8.15 -9.96 -8.74
CA GLY A 478 8.37 -10.16 -7.30
C GLY A 478 9.67 -10.87 -6.92
N VAL A 479 10.64 -10.98 -7.84
CA VAL A 479 11.96 -11.52 -7.50
C VAL A 479 12.73 -10.55 -6.60
N THR A 480 13.10 -11.04 -5.43
CA THR A 480 14.01 -10.38 -4.48
C THR A 480 15.36 -11.10 -4.46
N LEU A 481 16.39 -10.40 -3.97
CA LEU A 481 17.72 -10.97 -3.80
C LEU A 481 18.19 -10.73 -2.36
N ALA A 482 18.34 -11.81 -1.60
CA ALA A 482 18.84 -11.75 -0.22
C ALA A 482 20.26 -11.19 -0.15
N ALA A 483 20.64 -10.66 1.03
CA ALA A 483 22.01 -10.23 1.28
C ALA A 483 23.01 -11.35 0.95
N ASP A 484 24.11 -10.99 0.27
CA ASP A 484 25.18 -11.87 -0.24
C ASP A 484 24.77 -12.93 -1.28
N ALA A 485 23.49 -13.01 -1.63
CA ALA A 485 23.01 -13.95 -2.63
C ALA A 485 23.37 -13.50 -4.05
N THR A 486 23.57 -14.48 -4.93
CA THR A 486 23.78 -14.25 -6.37
C THR A 486 22.58 -14.70 -7.19
N LEU A 487 22.37 -14.04 -8.33
CA LEU A 487 21.32 -14.37 -9.29
C LEU A 487 21.88 -14.32 -10.71
N THR A 488 21.73 -15.42 -11.45
CA THR A 488 22.08 -15.48 -12.87
C THR A 488 20.86 -15.17 -13.73
N ILE A 489 21.01 -14.19 -14.60
CA ILE A 489 19.98 -13.61 -15.45
C ILE A 489 20.34 -13.93 -16.90
N SER A 490 19.38 -14.46 -17.67
CA SER A 490 19.53 -14.63 -19.12
C SER A 490 19.01 -13.40 -19.83
N TRP A 491 19.82 -12.83 -20.74
CA TRP A 491 19.44 -11.67 -21.55
C TRP A 491 19.50 -12.00 -23.05
N PRO A 492 18.43 -12.57 -23.63
CA PRO A 492 18.44 -13.03 -25.03
C PRO A 492 18.76 -11.95 -26.06
N ASP A 493 18.36 -10.72 -25.78
CA ASP A 493 18.53 -9.55 -26.65
C ASP A 493 19.90 -8.86 -26.50
N TRP A 494 20.81 -9.41 -25.69
CA TRP A 494 22.18 -8.92 -25.59
C TRP A 494 22.84 -8.92 -26.99
N PRO A 495 23.43 -7.79 -27.43
CA PRO A 495 24.22 -7.72 -28.66
C PRO A 495 25.27 -8.83 -28.79
N ASN A 496 25.52 -9.33 -30.01
CA ASN A 496 26.57 -10.31 -30.26
C ASN A 496 27.95 -9.62 -30.27
N ASN A 497 28.51 -9.36 -29.08
CA ASN A 497 29.77 -8.64 -28.89
C ASN A 497 30.82 -9.42 -28.07
N ALA A 498 30.76 -10.76 -28.08
CA ALA A 498 31.75 -11.61 -27.41
C ALA A 498 33.19 -11.36 -27.88
N ALA A 499 33.40 -10.96 -29.14
CA ALA A 499 34.73 -10.62 -29.66
C ALA A 499 35.28 -9.27 -29.17
N GLY A 500 34.45 -8.45 -28.50
CA GLY A 500 34.83 -7.15 -27.96
C GLY A 500 33.61 -6.33 -27.58
N GLY A 501 33.45 -6.05 -26.28
CA GLY A 501 32.25 -5.42 -25.75
C GLY A 501 32.39 -4.98 -24.30
N ASP A 502 31.29 -4.48 -23.76
CA ASP A 502 31.18 -4.04 -22.37
C ASP A 502 29.85 -4.45 -21.75
N LEU A 503 29.80 -4.47 -20.42
CA LEU A 503 28.56 -4.54 -19.66
C LEU A 503 28.61 -3.51 -18.53
N THR A 504 27.53 -2.77 -18.39
CA THR A 504 27.30 -1.82 -17.31
C THR A 504 26.09 -2.26 -16.51
N LEU A 505 26.17 -2.16 -15.18
CA LEU A 505 25.06 -2.25 -14.24
C LEU A 505 24.83 -0.87 -13.64
N HIS A 506 23.58 -0.40 -13.61
CA HIS A 506 23.22 0.89 -13.02
C HIS A 506 21.74 0.94 -12.60
N ASP A 507 21.39 1.81 -11.67
CA ASP A 507 19.99 2.17 -11.38
C ASP A 507 19.42 3.20 -12.38
N GLN A 508 18.11 3.43 -12.37
CA GLN A 508 17.43 4.37 -13.28
C GLN A 508 17.78 5.86 -13.07
N VAL A 509 18.40 6.23 -11.95
CA VAL A 509 18.47 7.63 -11.46
C VAL A 509 19.91 8.05 -11.13
N GLY A 510 20.89 7.19 -11.35
CA GLY A 510 22.22 7.29 -10.73
C GLY A 510 23.40 7.06 -11.66
N ALA A 511 24.57 6.98 -11.01
CA ALA A 511 25.85 6.65 -11.64
C ALA A 511 25.88 5.18 -12.07
N TYR A 512 26.93 4.78 -12.79
CA TYR A 512 27.17 3.34 -12.98
C TYR A 512 27.48 2.72 -11.62
N ASP A 513 26.83 1.59 -11.32
CA ASP A 513 27.09 0.82 -10.12
C ASP A 513 28.24 -0.15 -10.35
N ASP A 514 28.34 -0.69 -11.58
CA ASP A 514 29.40 -1.61 -11.96
C ASP A 514 29.70 -1.61 -13.47
N TYR A 515 30.90 -2.05 -13.85
CA TYR A 515 31.36 -2.05 -15.23
C TYR A 515 32.41 -3.13 -15.51
N VAL A 516 32.30 -3.79 -16.67
CA VAL A 516 33.33 -4.68 -17.20
C VAL A 516 33.45 -4.54 -18.71
N GLN A 517 34.66 -4.71 -19.24
CA GLN A 517 34.97 -4.60 -20.66
C GLN A 517 35.99 -5.67 -21.10
N TRP A 518 35.79 -6.24 -22.28
CA TRP A 518 36.60 -7.33 -22.83
C TRP A 518 36.93 -7.13 -24.32
N GLY A 519 38.01 -7.77 -24.77
CA GLY A 519 38.41 -7.92 -26.18
C GLY A 519 38.90 -6.64 -26.89
N THR A 520 38.30 -5.49 -26.65
CA THR A 520 38.65 -4.22 -27.30
C THR A 520 38.58 -3.05 -26.32
N PRO A 521 39.49 -2.05 -26.41
CA PRO A 521 39.39 -0.81 -25.63
C PRO A 521 38.35 0.17 -26.22
N GLY A 522 37.97 1.20 -25.44
CA GLY A 522 37.13 2.30 -25.94
C GLY A 522 35.65 1.99 -26.19
N ASN A 523 35.08 0.97 -25.54
CA ASN A 523 33.64 0.70 -25.62
C ASN A 523 32.81 1.84 -25.01
N VAL A 524 31.54 1.95 -25.42
CA VAL A 524 30.69 3.13 -25.19
C VAL A 524 30.56 3.50 -23.70
N GLY A 525 30.48 2.51 -22.80
CA GLY A 525 30.37 2.74 -21.35
C GLY A 525 31.68 3.19 -20.68
N GLN A 526 32.84 3.01 -21.32
CA GLN A 526 34.16 3.24 -20.71
C GLN A 526 34.34 4.67 -20.19
N VAL A 527 33.82 5.67 -20.92
CA VAL A 527 33.98 7.08 -20.55
C VAL A 527 33.30 7.38 -19.21
N LEU A 528 32.07 6.89 -19.03
CA LEU A 528 31.31 7.09 -17.78
C LEU A 528 31.87 6.22 -16.65
N ALA A 529 32.25 4.97 -16.93
CA ALA A 529 32.88 4.10 -15.95
C ALA A 529 34.16 4.74 -15.36
N ASN A 530 34.98 5.39 -16.19
CA ASN A 530 36.14 6.14 -15.71
C ASN A 530 35.76 7.38 -14.88
N ILE A 531 34.73 8.14 -15.27
CA ILE A 531 34.24 9.29 -14.49
C ILE A 531 33.80 8.85 -13.08
N TYR A 532 33.23 7.64 -12.97
CA TYR A 532 32.80 7.05 -11.71
C TYR A 532 33.88 6.21 -11.00
N ASN A 533 35.13 6.23 -11.48
CA ASN A 533 36.25 5.45 -10.92
C ASN A 533 36.02 3.93 -10.87
N LEU A 534 35.23 3.39 -11.80
CA LEU A 534 34.97 1.94 -11.91
C LEU A 534 35.97 1.24 -12.83
N TRP A 535 36.53 1.95 -13.81
CA TRP A 535 37.36 1.33 -14.84
C TRP A 535 38.47 2.25 -15.35
N THR A 536 39.65 1.68 -15.57
CA THR A 536 40.79 2.39 -16.13
C THR A 536 40.65 2.51 -17.66
N PRO A 537 40.72 3.72 -18.25
CA PRO A 537 40.61 3.90 -19.70
C PRO A 537 41.59 3.06 -20.50
N ASN A 538 41.17 2.60 -21.67
CA ASN A 538 41.94 1.75 -22.60
C ASN A 538 42.36 0.37 -22.06
N THR A 539 41.86 -0.06 -20.90
CA THR A 539 42.05 -1.43 -20.40
C THR A 539 40.84 -2.30 -20.72
N PHE A 540 41.07 -3.61 -20.90
CA PHE A 540 40.04 -4.61 -21.18
C PHE A 540 40.56 -6.00 -20.80
N LEU A 541 39.65 -6.95 -20.59
CA LEU A 541 39.98 -8.34 -20.35
C LEU A 541 40.43 -9.03 -21.64
N GLU A 542 41.61 -9.65 -21.57
CA GLU A 542 42.16 -10.50 -22.62
C GLU A 542 41.84 -11.97 -22.30
N GLY A 543 40.99 -12.59 -23.12
CA GLY A 543 40.56 -13.97 -22.97
C GLY A 543 39.13 -14.19 -23.43
N LEU A 544 38.65 -15.41 -23.22
CA LEU A 544 37.30 -15.86 -23.53
C LEU A 544 36.39 -15.76 -22.28
N PRO A 545 35.07 -15.57 -22.46
CA PRO A 545 34.12 -15.64 -21.37
C PRO A 545 33.93 -17.09 -20.85
N PRO A 546 33.34 -17.30 -19.66
CA PRO A 546 32.81 -16.28 -18.75
C PRO A 546 33.90 -15.44 -18.11
N TYR A 547 33.63 -14.14 -17.99
CA TYR A 547 34.44 -13.20 -17.23
C TYR A 547 33.95 -13.19 -15.79
N THR A 548 34.83 -13.46 -14.82
CA THR A 548 34.45 -13.61 -13.41
C THR A 548 35.07 -12.50 -12.59
N TYR A 549 34.30 -11.91 -11.69
CA TYR A 549 34.82 -10.94 -10.73
C TYR A 549 35.52 -11.66 -9.57
N GLU A 550 36.77 -11.30 -9.31
CA GLU A 550 37.67 -11.90 -8.32
C GLU A 550 38.06 -10.93 -7.19
N GLY A 551 37.63 -9.66 -7.27
CA GLY A 551 37.90 -8.67 -6.23
C GLY A 551 37.08 -8.89 -4.96
N ASP A 552 37.40 -8.11 -3.92
CA ASP A 552 36.56 -7.99 -2.72
C ASP A 552 35.42 -6.98 -2.97
N PRO A 553 34.16 -7.45 -3.12
CA PRO A 553 33.06 -6.56 -3.41
C PRO A 553 32.59 -5.77 -2.17
N TYR A 554 33.13 -6.06 -0.98
CA TYR A 554 32.84 -5.39 0.30
C TYR A 554 33.96 -4.44 0.75
N ALA A 555 35.07 -4.33 0.00
CA ALA A 555 36.10 -3.35 0.29
C ALA A 555 35.54 -1.90 0.21
N ASN A 556 36.22 -0.93 0.84
CA ASN A 556 35.78 0.48 0.85
C ASN A 556 36.90 1.45 0.41
N PRO A 557 36.85 1.99 -0.82
CA PRO A 557 35.89 1.63 -1.87
C PRO A 557 36.11 0.18 -2.33
N ALA A 558 35.08 -0.44 -2.90
CA ALA A 558 35.23 -1.80 -3.37
C ALA A 558 36.24 -1.88 -4.49
N GLU A 559 36.86 -3.05 -4.61
CA GLU A 559 37.86 -3.30 -5.64
C GLU A 559 37.22 -3.26 -7.02
N GLN A 560 37.76 -2.43 -7.91
CA GLN A 560 37.16 -2.08 -9.20
C GLN A 560 38.24 -1.99 -10.27
N GLY A 561 37.88 -2.32 -11.51
CA GLY A 561 38.79 -2.29 -12.67
C GLY A 561 39.28 -3.66 -13.13
N VAL A 562 39.98 -3.66 -14.26
CA VAL A 562 40.36 -4.87 -15.02
C VAL A 562 41.14 -5.90 -14.21
N GLU A 563 41.92 -5.47 -13.22
CA GLU A 563 42.76 -6.33 -12.38
C GLU A 563 41.97 -7.24 -11.43
N TYR A 564 40.71 -6.92 -11.15
CA TYR A 564 39.82 -7.70 -10.28
C TYR A 564 38.87 -8.60 -11.08
N TRP A 565 39.18 -8.83 -12.35
CA TRP A 565 38.40 -9.68 -13.23
C TRP A 565 39.31 -10.73 -13.87
N SER A 566 38.79 -11.94 -13.98
CA SER A 566 39.43 -13.06 -14.67
C SER A 566 38.71 -13.38 -15.97
N ALA A 567 39.46 -13.95 -16.92
CA ALA A 567 38.96 -14.49 -18.18
C ALA A 567 39.55 -15.88 -18.40
N LEU A 568 38.89 -16.71 -19.19
CA LEU A 568 39.51 -17.95 -19.66
C LEU A 568 40.61 -17.61 -20.67
N PRO A 569 41.80 -18.21 -20.57
CA PRO A 569 42.85 -17.97 -21.57
C PRO A 569 42.38 -18.43 -22.95
N PHE A 570 42.91 -17.79 -24.00
CA PHE A 570 42.66 -18.27 -25.37
C PHE A 570 43.22 -19.69 -25.54
N PRO A 571 42.62 -20.52 -26.40
CA PRO A 571 43.22 -21.79 -26.78
C PRO A 571 44.64 -21.57 -27.31
N CYS A 572 45.54 -22.52 -27.03
CA CYS A 572 46.89 -22.48 -27.58
C CYS A 572 46.83 -22.50 -29.12
N ALA A 573 47.52 -21.54 -29.75
CA ALA A 573 47.74 -21.49 -31.18
C ALA A 573 49.16 -20.99 -31.47
N VAL A 574 49.78 -21.50 -32.54
CA VAL A 574 51.05 -20.96 -33.05
C VAL A 574 50.72 -19.73 -33.90
N LEU A 575 51.10 -18.54 -33.40
CA LEU A 575 50.87 -17.26 -34.07
C LEU A 575 51.88 -17.03 -35.20
N SER A 576 53.15 -17.34 -34.93
CA SER A 576 54.23 -17.21 -35.91
C SER A 576 55.28 -18.30 -35.71
N MET A 577 55.93 -18.70 -36.80
CA MET A 577 57.01 -19.66 -36.81
C MET A 577 58.01 -19.23 -37.88
N THR A 578 59.26 -18.97 -37.49
CA THR A 578 60.29 -18.44 -38.39
C THR A 578 61.62 -19.15 -38.19
N ALA A 579 62.37 -19.33 -39.28
CA ALA A 579 63.70 -19.89 -39.23
C ALA A 579 64.72 -18.83 -38.75
N GLY A 580 65.49 -19.19 -37.71
CA GLY A 580 66.64 -18.43 -37.22
C GLY A 580 67.94 -18.87 -37.88
N ALA A 581 69.05 -18.84 -37.13
CA ALA A 581 70.36 -19.22 -37.64
C ALA A 581 70.44 -20.69 -38.09
N THR A 582 71.05 -20.91 -39.26
CA THR A 582 71.39 -22.23 -39.81
C THR A 582 72.90 -22.43 -39.77
N SER A 583 73.39 -23.54 -39.22
CA SER A 583 74.82 -23.88 -39.29
C SER A 583 75.20 -24.48 -40.65
N GLY A 584 76.51 -24.52 -40.95
CA GLY A 584 77.01 -25.43 -41.96
C GLY A 584 76.79 -26.90 -41.57
N CYS A 585 76.96 -27.81 -42.53
CA CYS A 585 76.90 -29.24 -42.27
C CYS A 585 78.08 -29.69 -41.39
N ASN A 586 77.78 -30.44 -40.35
CA ASN A 586 78.74 -31.10 -39.46
C ASN A 586 79.10 -32.47 -40.05
N PRO A 587 80.37 -32.69 -40.44
CA PRO A 587 80.81 -33.96 -41.03
C PRO A 587 80.66 -35.14 -40.07
N VAL A 588 80.62 -34.89 -38.76
CA VAL A 588 80.28 -35.90 -37.76
C VAL A 588 78.77 -36.09 -37.76
N GLY A 589 78.29 -37.10 -38.50
CA GLY A 589 76.88 -37.51 -38.56
C GLY A 589 76.04 -36.91 -39.68
N ASN A 590 76.62 -36.13 -40.60
CA ASN A 590 75.93 -35.48 -41.73
C ASN A 590 74.69 -34.67 -41.30
N VAL A 591 74.84 -33.85 -40.25
CA VAL A 591 73.76 -33.05 -39.66
C VAL A 591 74.10 -31.56 -39.62
N PHE A 592 73.10 -30.70 -39.60
CA PHE A 592 73.26 -29.27 -39.33
C PHE A 592 72.30 -28.84 -38.20
N THR A 593 72.60 -27.72 -37.55
CA THR A 593 71.70 -27.14 -36.56
C THR A 593 70.84 -26.05 -37.19
N GLN A 594 69.53 -26.08 -36.93
CA GLN A 594 68.57 -25.05 -37.33
C GLN A 594 67.91 -24.45 -36.09
N GLU A 595 68.02 -23.14 -35.91
CA GLU A 595 67.23 -22.41 -34.92
C GLU A 595 65.83 -22.12 -35.45
N LEU A 596 64.83 -22.25 -34.59
CA LEU A 596 63.44 -21.95 -34.88
C LEU A 596 62.89 -21.03 -33.80
N ILE A 597 62.23 -19.95 -34.22
CA ILE A 597 61.57 -18.98 -33.35
C ILE A 597 60.06 -19.17 -33.51
N VAL A 598 59.39 -19.55 -32.43
CA VAL A 598 57.95 -19.87 -32.41
C VAL A 598 57.23 -18.95 -31.43
N GLU A 599 56.18 -18.29 -31.87
CA GLU A 599 55.33 -17.45 -31.02
C GLU A 599 53.99 -18.13 -30.80
N PHE A 600 53.57 -18.23 -29.54
CA PHE A 600 52.29 -18.82 -29.16
C PHE A 600 51.29 -17.74 -28.70
N GLN A 601 50.00 -17.91 -28.99
CA GLN A 601 48.93 -17.03 -28.48
C GLN A 601 48.70 -17.21 -26.98
N SER A 602 48.83 -18.44 -26.51
CA SER A 602 48.76 -18.81 -25.09
C SER A 602 49.72 -19.97 -24.91
N PRO A 603 50.99 -19.71 -24.54
CA PRO A 603 52.02 -20.73 -24.50
C PRO A 603 51.71 -21.77 -23.41
N PRO A 604 52.11 -23.04 -23.61
CA PRO A 604 52.00 -24.05 -22.57
C PRO A 604 52.86 -23.68 -21.34
N PRO A 605 52.59 -24.24 -20.16
CA PRO A 605 53.47 -24.12 -19.00
C PRO A 605 54.94 -24.49 -19.30
N ALA A 606 55.88 -23.78 -18.66
CA ALA A 606 57.30 -24.12 -18.75
C ALA A 606 57.54 -25.58 -18.30
N GLY A 607 58.28 -26.35 -19.09
CA GLY A 607 58.54 -27.77 -18.89
C GLY A 607 57.62 -28.72 -19.67
N ASP A 608 56.55 -28.21 -20.29
CA ASP A 608 55.70 -29.03 -21.16
C ASP A 608 56.46 -29.50 -22.40
N VAL A 609 56.10 -30.69 -22.87
CA VAL A 609 56.76 -31.33 -24.03
C VAL A 609 56.11 -30.83 -25.32
N ILE A 610 56.91 -30.28 -26.21
CA ILE A 610 56.53 -29.86 -27.55
C ILE A 610 57.23 -30.77 -28.56
N LEU A 611 56.47 -31.31 -29.50
CA LEU A 611 57.01 -32.07 -30.62
C LEU A 611 57.47 -31.08 -31.70
N VAL A 612 58.78 -31.00 -31.94
CA VAL A 612 59.37 -30.18 -32.99
C VAL A 612 60.03 -31.09 -34.02
N ASN A 613 59.43 -31.20 -35.20
CA ASN A 613 59.85 -32.08 -36.28
C ASN A 613 60.21 -33.50 -35.78
N ASP A 614 59.23 -34.15 -35.13
CA ASP A 614 59.32 -35.46 -34.49
C ASP A 614 60.26 -35.58 -33.27
N SER A 615 60.93 -34.48 -32.86
CA SER A 615 61.76 -34.43 -31.66
C SER A 615 60.98 -33.88 -30.47
N MET A 616 61.01 -34.58 -29.34
CA MET A 616 60.40 -34.09 -28.10
C MET A 616 61.34 -33.09 -27.42
N VAL A 617 60.91 -31.84 -27.28
CA VAL A 617 61.67 -30.76 -26.66
C VAL A 617 60.84 -30.13 -25.55
N ALA A 618 61.45 -29.85 -24.40
CA ALA A 618 60.77 -29.15 -23.32
C ALA A 618 60.68 -27.64 -23.62
N TYR A 619 59.52 -27.04 -23.42
CA TYR A 619 59.32 -25.61 -23.50
C TYR A 619 60.02 -24.91 -22.33
N ASP A 620 60.78 -23.84 -22.61
CA ASP A 620 61.60 -23.15 -21.59
C ASP A 620 60.83 -22.03 -20.86
N GLY A 621 59.60 -21.74 -21.26
CA GLY A 621 58.76 -20.68 -20.71
C GLY A 621 58.87 -19.33 -21.43
N ALA A 622 59.78 -19.18 -22.40
CA ALA A 622 59.96 -17.94 -23.16
C ALA A 622 59.05 -17.89 -24.39
N ASN A 623 58.35 -16.77 -24.58
CA ASN A 623 57.53 -16.50 -25.77
C ASN A 623 57.94 -15.13 -26.36
N PRO A 624 58.52 -15.04 -27.58
CA PRO A 624 58.77 -16.14 -28.51
C PRO A 624 59.77 -17.18 -28.00
N TRP A 625 59.50 -18.45 -28.33
CA TRP A 625 60.30 -19.61 -27.99
C TRP A 625 61.39 -19.85 -29.02
N ASN A 626 62.64 -19.97 -28.57
CA ASN A 626 63.77 -20.29 -29.44
C ASN A 626 64.20 -21.74 -29.20
N VAL A 627 64.14 -22.57 -30.24
CA VAL A 627 64.56 -23.98 -30.18
C VAL A 627 65.57 -24.27 -31.28
N VAL A 628 66.64 -24.97 -30.93
CA VAL A 628 67.67 -25.41 -31.88
C VAL A 628 67.49 -26.90 -32.16
N LEU A 629 67.28 -27.23 -33.43
CA LEU A 629 67.10 -28.58 -33.94
C LEU A 629 68.41 -29.07 -34.55
N THR A 630 68.67 -30.37 -34.45
CA THR A 630 69.72 -31.03 -35.23
C THR A 630 69.03 -31.86 -36.32
N LEU A 631 69.24 -31.49 -37.58
CA LEU A 631 68.55 -32.05 -38.75
C LEU A 631 69.56 -32.64 -39.74
N PRO A 632 69.20 -33.66 -40.54
CA PRO A 632 70.07 -34.21 -41.58
C PRO A 632 70.37 -33.17 -42.66
N ALA A 633 71.63 -33.04 -43.06
CA ALA A 633 71.99 -32.30 -44.26
C ALA A 633 71.61 -33.13 -45.50
N SER A 634 71.03 -32.50 -46.51
CA SER A 634 70.52 -33.19 -47.72
C SER A 634 70.56 -32.33 -48.98
N GLY A 635 70.93 -31.05 -48.87
CA GLY A 635 70.86 -30.07 -49.96
C GLY A 635 69.43 -29.70 -50.41
N THR A 636 68.40 -30.17 -49.72
CA THR A 636 66.99 -29.93 -50.07
C THR A 636 66.25 -29.13 -49.00
N ALA A 637 65.11 -28.54 -49.37
CA ALA A 637 64.28 -27.82 -48.42
C ALA A 637 63.60 -28.79 -47.42
N VAL A 638 63.54 -28.41 -46.15
CA VAL A 638 62.97 -29.19 -45.05
C VAL A 638 61.71 -28.50 -44.54
N ASP A 639 60.62 -29.25 -44.46
CA ASP A 639 59.40 -28.81 -43.80
C ASP A 639 59.51 -29.09 -42.30
N LEU A 640 59.32 -28.07 -41.48
CA LEU A 640 59.33 -28.20 -40.03
C LEU A 640 57.92 -28.08 -39.47
N THR A 641 57.64 -28.84 -38.41
CA THR A 641 56.37 -28.77 -37.67
C THR A 641 56.63 -28.60 -36.19
N VAL A 642 55.73 -27.90 -35.50
CA VAL A 642 55.72 -27.72 -34.05
C VAL A 642 54.32 -28.07 -33.57
N THR A 643 54.19 -29.02 -32.66
CA THR A 643 52.92 -29.42 -32.05
C THR A 643 53.08 -29.53 -30.54
N VAL A 644 52.26 -28.80 -29.78
CA VAL A 644 52.23 -28.95 -28.32
C VAL A 644 51.59 -30.30 -27.97
N MET A 645 52.30 -31.14 -27.20
CA MET A 645 51.80 -32.46 -26.85
C MET A 645 50.60 -32.34 -25.89
N GLY A 646 49.51 -33.02 -26.22
CA GLY A 646 48.24 -32.92 -25.50
C GLY A 646 47.27 -31.87 -26.07
N GLU A 647 47.76 -30.94 -26.88
CA GLU A 647 46.98 -29.88 -27.53
C GLU A 647 47.24 -29.89 -29.05
N PRO A 648 46.73 -30.89 -29.79
CA PRO A 648 47.07 -31.09 -31.20
C PRO A 648 46.60 -29.94 -32.12
N THR A 649 45.64 -29.14 -31.68
CA THR A 649 45.20 -27.91 -32.37
C THR A 649 46.24 -26.80 -32.30
N CYS A 650 47.15 -26.84 -31.32
CA CYS A 650 48.30 -25.93 -31.22
C CYS A 650 49.46 -26.46 -32.06
N THR A 651 49.25 -26.47 -33.38
CA THR A 651 50.24 -26.91 -34.37
C THR A 651 50.60 -25.77 -35.32
N GLY A 652 51.89 -25.56 -35.54
CA GLY A 652 52.46 -24.68 -36.56
C GLY A 652 53.32 -25.46 -37.54
N ALA A 653 53.42 -24.98 -38.77
CA ALA A 653 54.29 -25.55 -39.79
C ALA A 653 55.02 -24.47 -40.56
N LEU A 654 56.28 -24.74 -40.88
CA LEU A 654 57.14 -23.93 -41.71
C LEU A 654 57.60 -24.79 -42.89
N ALA A 655 56.94 -24.62 -44.04
CA ALA A 655 57.18 -25.45 -45.22
C ALA A 655 58.07 -24.74 -46.24
N GLY A 656 59.14 -25.39 -46.69
CA GLY A 656 60.01 -24.92 -47.78
C GLY A 656 60.93 -23.73 -47.47
N GLU A 657 60.91 -23.16 -46.26
CA GLU A 657 61.71 -21.97 -45.89
C GLU A 657 63.10 -22.31 -45.33
N VAL A 658 63.30 -23.54 -44.84
CA VAL A 658 64.60 -24.01 -44.36
C VAL A 658 65.28 -24.81 -45.45
N LEU A 659 66.37 -24.30 -46.01
CA LEU A 659 67.21 -25.03 -46.96
C LEU A 659 68.31 -25.76 -46.20
N ALA A 660 68.27 -27.10 -46.19
CA ALA A 660 69.36 -27.88 -45.62
C ALA A 660 70.65 -27.62 -46.43
N PRO A 661 71.79 -27.43 -45.77
CA PRO A 661 73.08 -27.44 -46.46
C PRO A 661 73.25 -28.71 -47.30
N GLU A 662 74.03 -28.63 -48.37
CA GLU A 662 74.50 -29.83 -49.08
C GLU A 662 75.20 -30.77 -48.10
N GLU A 663 75.08 -32.07 -48.36
CA GLU A 663 75.75 -33.11 -47.57
C GLU A 663 77.26 -32.79 -47.52
N CYS A 664 77.84 -32.77 -46.31
CA CYS A 664 79.21 -32.33 -46.11
C CYS A 664 80.26 -33.37 -46.58
N GLY A 665 79.80 -34.47 -47.18
CA GLY A 665 80.62 -35.63 -47.42
C GLY A 665 81.12 -36.25 -46.10
N CYS A 666 81.91 -37.29 -46.24
CA CYS A 666 82.45 -38.07 -45.14
C CYS A 666 83.97 -37.97 -45.17
N PRO A 667 84.57 -36.99 -44.48
CA PRO A 667 86.01 -36.76 -44.54
C PRO A 667 86.83 -38.00 -44.14
N THR A 668 86.24 -38.85 -43.30
CA THR A 668 86.83 -40.09 -42.77
C THR A 668 86.71 -41.28 -43.72
N ASP A 669 85.94 -41.21 -44.81
CA ASP A 669 85.96 -42.19 -45.91
C ASP A 669 87.07 -41.80 -46.89
N LEU A 670 88.30 -42.12 -46.50
CA LEU A 670 89.52 -41.76 -47.21
C LEU A 670 89.65 -42.46 -48.56
N ASN A 671 88.92 -43.56 -48.79
CA ASN A 671 88.92 -44.28 -50.07
C ASN A 671 87.72 -43.96 -50.98
N ASN A 672 86.78 -43.12 -50.53
CA ASN A 672 85.52 -42.83 -51.22
C ASN A 672 84.72 -44.11 -51.54
N GLY A 673 84.75 -45.10 -50.65
CA GLY A 673 84.09 -46.39 -50.79
C GLY A 673 82.62 -46.37 -50.35
N GLY A 674 82.17 -45.26 -49.76
CA GLY A 674 80.82 -45.06 -49.24
C GLY A 674 80.62 -45.62 -47.82
N PHE A 675 81.69 -46.05 -47.15
CA PHE A 675 81.66 -46.55 -45.77
C PHE A 675 82.98 -46.19 -45.09
N VAL A 676 82.95 -45.78 -43.83
CA VAL A 676 84.16 -45.65 -43.01
C VAL A 676 84.49 -47.01 -42.42
N ASP A 677 85.37 -47.76 -43.07
CA ASP A 677 85.68 -49.13 -42.64
C ASP A 677 87.17 -49.34 -42.35
N VAL A 678 87.57 -50.61 -42.20
CA VAL A 678 88.97 -50.94 -41.91
C VAL A 678 89.92 -50.44 -43.01
N THR A 679 89.44 -50.29 -44.25
CA THR A 679 90.19 -49.76 -45.39
C THR A 679 90.55 -48.30 -45.16
N ASP A 680 89.62 -47.50 -44.66
CA ASP A 680 89.85 -46.10 -44.30
C ASP A 680 90.75 -45.99 -43.07
N LEU A 681 90.60 -46.90 -42.10
CA LEU A 681 91.51 -46.93 -40.94
C LEU A 681 92.94 -47.23 -41.37
N LEU A 682 93.12 -48.11 -42.36
CA LEU A 682 94.44 -48.40 -42.91
C LEU A 682 95.02 -47.19 -43.65
N LEU A 683 94.20 -46.42 -44.38
CA LEU A 683 94.61 -45.16 -45.00
C LEU A 683 94.94 -44.08 -43.96
N PHE A 684 94.15 -43.97 -42.90
CA PHE A 684 94.43 -43.09 -41.76
C PHE A 684 95.79 -43.42 -41.15
N LEU A 685 96.08 -44.70 -40.92
CA LEU A 685 97.36 -45.15 -40.37
C LEU A 685 98.56 -44.87 -41.30
N THR A 686 98.35 -44.75 -42.61
CA THR A 686 99.43 -44.32 -43.53
C THR A 686 99.79 -42.85 -43.38
N ASP A 687 98.82 -42.02 -42.99
CA ASP A 687 99.03 -40.60 -42.72
C ASP A 687 99.41 -40.32 -41.26
N TYR A 688 99.35 -41.30 -40.36
CA TYR A 688 99.62 -41.10 -38.94
C TYR A 688 101.03 -40.57 -38.67
N GLY A 689 101.12 -39.39 -38.04
CA GLY A 689 102.37 -38.66 -37.82
C GLY A 689 102.79 -37.73 -38.97
N CYS A 690 101.95 -37.58 -40.00
CA CYS A 690 102.10 -36.55 -41.03
C CYS A 690 101.94 -35.14 -40.41
N MET A 691 102.71 -34.16 -40.90
CA MET A 691 102.83 -32.82 -40.32
C MET A 691 102.53 -31.66 -41.31
N SER A 692 102.04 -31.97 -42.52
CA SER A 692 101.53 -30.96 -43.47
C SER A 692 100.88 -31.62 -44.69
N GLY A 693 99.74 -31.11 -45.15
CA GLY A 693 99.10 -31.55 -46.41
C GLY A 693 98.55 -32.98 -46.37
N CYS A 694 98.17 -33.44 -45.19
CA CYS A 694 97.72 -34.80 -44.91
C CYS A 694 96.23 -34.93 -45.23
N THR A 695 95.81 -36.06 -45.79
CA THR A 695 94.41 -36.32 -46.11
C THR A 695 93.59 -36.73 -44.88
N ALA A 696 94.25 -37.26 -43.86
CA ALA A 696 93.64 -37.71 -42.61
C ALA A 696 93.68 -36.70 -41.44
N ASP A 697 93.96 -35.42 -41.73
CA ASP A 697 93.89 -34.33 -40.74
C ASP A 697 92.45 -33.80 -40.69
N PHE A 698 91.67 -34.28 -39.71
CA PHE A 698 90.24 -34.01 -39.63
C PHE A 698 89.90 -32.82 -38.73
N ASN A 699 90.84 -32.41 -37.86
CA ASN A 699 90.65 -31.23 -37.03
C ASN A 699 91.29 -29.96 -37.64
N GLY A 700 92.07 -30.10 -38.73
CA GLY A 700 92.68 -29.01 -39.49
C GLY A 700 93.86 -28.36 -38.77
N ASP A 701 94.55 -29.08 -37.87
CA ASP A 701 95.71 -28.60 -37.12
C ASP A 701 97.06 -28.88 -37.81
N ASP A 702 97.02 -29.36 -39.06
CA ASP A 702 98.12 -29.79 -39.92
C ASP A 702 98.87 -31.05 -39.43
N ILE A 703 98.44 -31.71 -38.33
CA ILE A 703 99.15 -32.85 -37.73
C ILE A 703 98.19 -34.03 -37.49
N VAL A 704 98.36 -35.11 -38.26
CA VAL A 704 97.58 -36.34 -38.05
C VAL A 704 98.07 -37.08 -36.80
N ASN A 705 97.26 -37.05 -35.74
CA ASN A 705 97.59 -37.65 -34.46
C ASN A 705 96.40 -38.37 -33.79
N VAL A 706 96.48 -38.61 -32.49
CA VAL A 706 95.42 -39.30 -31.72
C VAL A 706 94.10 -38.52 -31.80
N ASN A 707 94.12 -37.19 -31.89
CA ASN A 707 92.91 -36.38 -31.99
C ASN A 707 92.13 -36.69 -33.28
N ASP A 708 92.83 -36.81 -34.41
CA ASP A 708 92.22 -37.21 -35.69
C ASP A 708 91.76 -38.65 -35.66
N LEU A 709 92.48 -39.54 -34.97
CA LEU A 709 92.04 -40.92 -34.77
C LEU A 709 90.74 -40.96 -33.95
N LEU A 710 90.59 -40.11 -32.94
CA LEU A 710 89.36 -40.03 -32.16
C LEU A 710 88.20 -39.54 -33.04
N ILE A 711 88.42 -38.55 -33.89
CA ILE A 711 87.41 -38.08 -34.87
C ILE A 711 87.05 -39.22 -35.84
N PHE A 712 88.03 -39.92 -36.39
CA PHE A 712 87.83 -41.08 -37.25
C PHE A 712 87.01 -42.19 -36.58
N LEU A 713 87.30 -42.48 -35.31
CA LEU A 713 86.59 -43.50 -34.55
C LEU A 713 85.14 -43.11 -34.22
N THR A 714 84.79 -41.83 -34.24
CA THR A 714 83.38 -41.43 -34.06
C THR A 714 82.49 -41.80 -35.23
N SER A 715 83.06 -41.93 -36.44
CA SER A 715 82.34 -42.33 -37.65
C SER A 715 82.68 -43.75 -38.12
N TYR A 716 83.49 -44.51 -37.37
CA TYR A 716 83.91 -45.84 -37.78
C TYR A 716 82.73 -46.83 -37.81
N GLY A 717 82.46 -47.36 -39.00
CA GLY A 717 81.31 -48.22 -39.29
C GLY A 717 80.11 -47.47 -39.86
N ASP A 718 80.16 -46.14 -40.00
CA ASP A 718 79.10 -45.35 -40.62
C ASP A 718 79.11 -45.50 -42.15
N SER A 719 77.92 -45.47 -42.76
CA SER A 719 77.76 -45.38 -44.20
C SER A 719 77.81 -43.93 -44.65
N CYS A 720 78.62 -43.64 -45.65
CA CYS A 720 78.84 -42.33 -46.22
C CYS A 720 78.22 -42.29 -47.62
N ASN A 721 76.89 -42.21 -47.66
CA ASN A 721 76.14 -42.00 -48.91
C ASN A 721 75.92 -40.52 -49.17
#